data_AF-A0A3S5JD73-F1
#
_entry.id   AF-A0A3S5JD73-F1
#
_cell.length_a   1.000
_cell.length_b   1.000
_cell.length_c   1.000
_cell.angle_alpha   90.00
_cell.angle_beta   90.00
_cell.angle_gamma   90.00
#
_symmetry.space_group_name_H-M   'P 1'
#
loop_
_entity.id
_entity.type
_entity.pdbx_description
1 polymer ?
#
loop_
_entity_poly.entity_id
_entity_poly.type
_entity_poly.pdbx_seq_one_letter_code
_entity_poly.pdbx_strand_id
1 'polypeptide(L)'
;MKDYFIFTYNDKFNFKGGEKSVTVLFIPESSIRSSTLVQGLETFNQEKVLTDRFVAIIPAYAEGSLIEKFSTNVLNTFGRVVGFDKSYSEFNYSVYKFDDKGHPLKLFGSLAGLKNKTSFFSTLFRHGNHHIFETKSGLIESNPDHHFVFPSGKHSEKFIRTANVLRDSNEIYFIAIQLLGKFEGIETVYCDTASINVLPFAVFEIFNRFNIGREIRVKSFESYKLFEDFNQIFDPNSIVLISSSTSGNIIDRLREKQVLKDNLILVLFFLGDEESYAKHISNIFCNLSKSVEFEVGYEPFKTFKNSLDCNLCQNHSQPVIIQSDVFLNIEPKFNIVTLKKADAPSFLSRFVENHRAHKEENNIFKVHYRDIEEEDFNYEIYLDFCQLLENFDSEHYPQSYHEKLTKISNAHIPLNTKYLLPLRDPGSQELTKMILRDNSWVNEPEIIDINNPDGIDPEVSGTIVVVGATFVTGRHYFFINRLLRNFPKLSVVYFIGIARSFSKQFSDNIKSNLGIGEYGGKTFPVVHVDEIYIPQGKGENSWTKESLFIRELLGKIDHTSQLFKFFDERNRILLNARGKKGLCNDTFLPTVSGETLCLRKGFVYWNFEVKPEIAFQPQVYFTISSVINRLRNEPLNVERSLNQSTYVRNLISAETFNRFNDGIIQASILRAADYRMLSYDLDENQSLAMTVFLKSLIDRIDGDHGEALPEFLLALGLKKLRLKRLDFNDFAEYSTQKLHKGSMAYDFIEYLKGKLLK
;
A
#
# COMPACT_ATOMS: atom_id res chain seq x y z
N MET A 1 -19.49 27.26 -18.84
CA MET A 1 -20.40 26.28 -18.21
C MET A 1 -21.66 26.22 -19.07
N LYS A 2 -22.22 25.04 -19.28
CA LYS A 2 -23.46 24.87 -20.07
C LYS A 2 -24.64 25.17 -19.15
N ASP A 3 -25.74 25.71 -19.68
CA ASP A 3 -26.99 25.97 -18.93
C ASP A 3 -28.01 24.84 -19.13
N TYR A 4 -27.53 23.66 -19.53
CA TYR A 4 -28.33 22.51 -19.90
C TYR A 4 -27.52 21.22 -19.71
N PHE A 5 -28.21 20.11 -19.57
CA PHE A 5 -27.66 18.75 -19.58
C PHE A 5 -28.24 18.00 -20.78
N ILE A 6 -27.39 17.38 -21.60
CA ILE A 6 -27.82 16.62 -22.79
C ILE A 6 -27.11 15.28 -22.85
N PHE A 7 -27.85 14.22 -23.12
CA PHE A 7 -27.30 12.87 -23.27
C PHE A 7 -28.13 12.03 -24.25
N THR A 8 -27.56 10.92 -24.72
CA THR A 8 -28.23 9.92 -25.56
C THR A 8 -28.22 8.55 -24.90
N TYR A 9 -29.26 7.76 -25.09
CA TYR A 9 -29.31 6.34 -24.72
C TYR A 9 -30.18 5.55 -25.69
N ASN A 10 -30.14 4.22 -25.63
CA ASN A 10 -31.04 3.37 -26.40
C ASN A 10 -32.13 2.78 -25.52
N ASP A 11 -33.39 2.93 -25.93
CA ASP A 11 -34.57 2.37 -25.29
C ASP A 11 -35.06 1.13 -26.04
N LYS A 12 -34.95 -0.05 -25.41
CA LYS A 12 -35.33 -1.34 -26.00
C LYS A 12 -36.81 -1.70 -25.81
N PHE A 13 -37.50 -1.10 -24.84
CA PHE A 13 -38.75 -1.66 -24.31
C PHE A 13 -39.96 -0.76 -24.56
N ASN A 14 -39.78 0.55 -24.52
CA ASN A 14 -40.88 1.50 -24.45
C ASN A 14 -41.47 1.90 -25.81
N PHE A 15 -40.83 1.53 -26.93
CA PHE A 15 -41.29 1.87 -28.28
C PHE A 15 -41.77 0.65 -29.09
N LYS A 16 -42.72 0.88 -30.00
CA LYS A 16 -43.11 -0.08 -31.05
C LYS A 16 -42.02 -0.12 -32.13
N GLY A 17 -41.76 -1.32 -32.67
CA GLY A 17 -40.78 -1.51 -33.75
C GLY A 17 -39.33 -1.71 -33.29
N GLY A 18 -39.12 -2.13 -32.04
CA GLY A 18 -37.80 -2.48 -31.50
C GLY A 18 -37.09 -1.34 -30.78
N GLU A 19 -35.78 -1.48 -30.64
CA GLU A 19 -34.89 -0.52 -29.99
C GLU A 19 -34.91 0.85 -30.69
N LYS A 20 -34.95 1.92 -29.90
CA LYS A 20 -34.91 3.30 -30.38
C LYS A 20 -33.84 4.09 -29.64
N SER A 21 -33.02 4.81 -30.39
CA SER A 21 -32.12 5.80 -29.82
C SER A 21 -32.89 7.04 -29.37
N VAL A 22 -32.56 7.58 -28.21
CA VAL A 22 -33.24 8.71 -27.58
C VAL A 22 -32.23 9.75 -27.14
N THR A 23 -32.40 10.99 -27.60
CA THR A 23 -31.70 12.17 -27.06
C THR A 23 -32.58 12.89 -26.05
N VAL A 24 -31.99 13.25 -24.91
CA VAL A 24 -32.66 13.98 -23.84
C VAL A 24 -31.92 15.28 -23.60
N LEU A 25 -32.64 16.40 -23.70
CA LEU A 25 -32.17 17.73 -23.35
C LEU A 25 -32.91 18.20 -22.09
N PHE A 26 -32.18 18.39 -21.00
CA PHE A 26 -32.70 18.90 -19.74
C PHE A 26 -32.21 20.33 -19.52
N ILE A 27 -33.13 21.24 -19.23
CA ILE A 27 -32.85 22.64 -18.90
C ILE A 27 -33.55 22.94 -17.57
N PRO A 28 -32.80 23.17 -16.47
CA PRO A 28 -33.39 23.49 -15.16
C PRO A 28 -33.72 24.99 -14.98
N GLU A 29 -33.23 25.85 -15.87
CA GLU A 29 -33.36 27.30 -15.78
C GLU A 29 -34.70 27.82 -16.35
N SER A 30 -35.15 28.98 -15.87
CA SER A 30 -36.38 29.64 -16.37
C SER A 30 -36.22 30.14 -17.81
N SER A 31 -34.98 30.45 -18.20
CA SER A 31 -34.61 30.95 -19.52
C SER A 31 -33.22 30.45 -19.95
N ILE A 32 -32.96 30.46 -21.25
CA ILE A 32 -31.64 30.17 -21.84
C ILE A 32 -31.41 31.09 -23.03
N ARG A 33 -30.16 31.53 -23.23
CA ARG A 33 -29.77 32.31 -24.41
C ARG A 33 -29.82 31.43 -25.66
N SER A 34 -30.42 31.92 -26.73
CA SER A 34 -30.56 31.16 -27.99
C SER A 34 -29.21 30.76 -28.58
N SER A 35 -28.21 31.65 -28.53
CA SER A 35 -26.85 31.34 -29.02
C SER A 35 -26.22 30.18 -28.25
N THR A 36 -26.34 30.17 -26.92
CA THR A 36 -25.82 29.09 -26.06
C THR A 36 -26.48 27.76 -26.38
N LEU A 37 -27.81 27.75 -26.56
CA LEU A 37 -28.56 26.53 -26.89
C LEU A 37 -28.19 26.00 -28.28
N VAL A 38 -28.18 26.86 -29.30
CA VAL A 38 -27.85 26.48 -30.69
C VAL A 38 -26.42 25.99 -30.80
N GLN A 39 -25.45 26.71 -30.23
CA GLN A 39 -24.05 26.28 -30.20
C GLN A 39 -23.89 24.95 -29.46
N GLY A 40 -24.62 24.79 -28.36
CA GLY A 40 -24.63 23.56 -27.58
C GLY A 40 -25.12 22.33 -28.34
N LEU A 41 -26.25 22.49 -29.05
CA LEU A 41 -26.79 21.47 -29.94
C LEU A 41 -25.86 21.19 -31.12
N GLU A 42 -25.22 22.21 -31.68
CA GLU A 42 -24.24 22.05 -32.77
C GLU A 42 -23.03 21.23 -32.31
N THR A 43 -22.41 21.57 -31.18
CA THR A 43 -21.30 20.79 -30.61
C THR A 43 -21.71 19.36 -30.31
N PHE A 44 -22.92 19.15 -29.76
CA PHE A 44 -23.42 17.80 -29.51
C PHE A 44 -23.58 16.97 -30.80
N ASN A 45 -24.05 17.60 -31.88
CA ASN A 45 -24.25 16.92 -33.16
C ASN A 45 -22.97 16.74 -34.00
N GLN A 46 -21.86 17.39 -33.63
CA GLN A 46 -20.54 17.10 -34.22
C GLN A 46 -20.05 15.71 -33.83
N GLU A 47 -20.40 15.24 -32.63
CA GLU A 47 -19.97 13.96 -32.07
C GLU A 47 -21.04 12.87 -32.14
N LYS A 48 -22.31 13.23 -32.32
CA LYS A 48 -23.47 12.32 -32.26
C LYS A 48 -24.42 12.57 -33.44
N VAL A 49 -24.96 11.49 -34.00
CA VAL A 49 -26.00 11.56 -35.05
C VAL A 49 -27.36 11.82 -34.40
N LEU A 50 -28.28 12.46 -35.14
CA LEU A 50 -29.68 12.61 -34.73
C LEU A 50 -30.28 11.23 -34.40
N THR A 51 -30.85 11.13 -33.20
CA THR A 51 -31.47 9.90 -32.70
C THR A 51 -32.87 9.68 -33.27
N ASP A 52 -33.46 8.52 -32.99
CA ASP A 52 -34.84 8.23 -33.40
C ASP A 52 -35.84 9.14 -32.67
N ARG A 53 -35.54 9.57 -31.44
CA ARG A 53 -36.44 10.31 -30.57
C ARG A 53 -35.72 11.44 -29.85
N PHE A 54 -36.31 12.62 -29.80
CA PHE A 54 -35.78 13.76 -29.07
C PHE A 54 -36.75 14.25 -28.01
N VAL A 55 -36.29 14.36 -26.77
CA VAL A 55 -37.09 14.81 -25.63
C VAL A 55 -36.44 16.00 -24.97
N ALA A 56 -37.17 17.12 -24.85
CA ALA A 56 -36.77 18.23 -24.02
C ALA A 56 -37.55 18.22 -22.69
N ILE A 57 -36.85 18.40 -21.58
CA ILE A 57 -37.42 18.51 -20.23
C ILE A 57 -37.06 19.89 -19.69
N ILE A 58 -38.08 20.69 -19.41
CA ILE A 58 -37.96 22.08 -18.91
C ILE A 58 -38.77 22.25 -17.62
N PRO A 59 -38.54 23.29 -16.79
CA PRO A 59 -39.34 23.50 -15.59
C PRO A 59 -40.76 23.97 -15.91
N ALA A 60 -41.71 23.70 -15.01
CA ALA A 60 -43.04 24.32 -15.12
C ALA A 60 -43.01 25.85 -14.92
N TYR A 61 -42.02 26.38 -14.18
CA TYR A 61 -41.72 27.81 -14.05
C TYR A 61 -40.94 28.41 -15.24
N ALA A 62 -40.76 27.67 -16.34
CA ALA A 62 -40.13 28.19 -17.55
C ALA A 62 -40.86 29.43 -18.09
N GLU A 63 -40.10 30.45 -18.48
CA GLU A 63 -40.62 31.65 -19.13
C GLU A 63 -41.16 31.33 -20.53
N GLY A 64 -42.12 32.14 -21.00
CA GLY A 64 -42.67 32.01 -22.36
C GLY A 64 -41.58 32.03 -23.44
N SER A 65 -40.55 32.85 -23.25
CA SER A 65 -39.41 32.97 -24.16
C SER A 65 -38.59 31.68 -24.30
N LEU A 66 -38.56 30.81 -23.29
CA LEU A 66 -37.93 29.48 -23.36
C LEU A 66 -38.84 28.51 -24.10
N ILE A 67 -40.13 28.53 -23.78
CA ILE A 67 -41.14 27.65 -24.38
C ILE A 67 -41.22 27.88 -25.90
N GLU A 68 -41.22 29.15 -26.34
CA GLU A 68 -41.24 29.55 -27.75
C GLU A 68 -40.06 28.97 -28.56
N LYS A 69 -38.87 28.82 -27.97
CA LYS A 69 -37.70 28.21 -28.64
C LYS A 69 -37.98 26.76 -29.05
N PHE A 70 -38.77 26.06 -28.25
CA PHE A 70 -39.08 24.64 -28.43
C PHE A 70 -40.41 24.38 -29.14
N SER A 71 -41.29 25.39 -29.25
CA SER A 71 -42.56 25.32 -29.97
C SER A 71 -42.48 26.04 -31.32
N THR A 72 -42.75 27.36 -31.35
CA THR A 72 -42.87 28.16 -32.57
C THR A 72 -41.55 28.32 -33.32
N ASN A 73 -40.43 28.41 -32.58
CA ASN A 73 -39.10 28.59 -33.16
C ASN A 73 -38.30 27.28 -33.26
N VAL A 74 -38.94 26.12 -33.16
CA VAL A 74 -38.24 24.81 -33.07
C VAL A 74 -37.32 24.56 -34.27
N LEU A 75 -37.78 24.83 -35.49
CA LEU A 75 -36.96 24.61 -36.70
C LEU A 75 -35.74 25.53 -36.76
N ASN A 76 -35.84 26.74 -36.21
CA ASN A 76 -34.69 27.66 -36.10
C ASN A 76 -33.73 27.20 -34.99
N THR A 77 -34.26 26.82 -33.82
CA THR A 77 -33.46 26.33 -32.68
C THR A 77 -32.67 25.08 -33.04
N PHE A 78 -33.28 24.16 -33.81
CA PHE A 78 -32.68 22.91 -34.26
C PHE A 78 -32.14 22.99 -35.69
N GLY A 79 -32.09 24.17 -36.32
CA GLY A 79 -31.75 24.30 -37.74
C GLY A 79 -30.34 23.86 -38.13
N ARG A 80 -29.44 23.75 -37.14
CA ARG A 80 -28.07 23.21 -37.31
C ARG A 80 -27.96 21.71 -37.03
N VAL A 81 -29.06 21.07 -36.62
CA VAL A 81 -29.13 19.63 -36.35
C VAL A 81 -29.50 18.91 -37.64
N VAL A 82 -28.54 18.21 -38.24
CA VAL A 82 -28.74 17.50 -39.50
C VAL A 82 -29.86 16.47 -39.36
N GLY A 83 -30.87 16.55 -40.23
CA GLY A 83 -32.02 15.64 -40.24
C GLY A 83 -33.20 16.08 -39.35
N PHE A 84 -33.07 17.16 -38.57
CA PHE A 84 -34.18 17.69 -37.77
C PHE A 84 -35.07 18.58 -38.64
N ASP A 85 -36.00 17.96 -39.36
CA ASP A 85 -36.95 18.64 -40.23
C ASP A 85 -38.37 18.73 -39.62
N LYS A 86 -39.33 19.22 -40.42
CA LYS A 86 -40.73 19.32 -40.00
C LYS A 86 -41.36 17.95 -39.72
N SER A 87 -41.00 16.91 -40.49
CA SER A 87 -41.52 15.57 -40.25
C SER A 87 -40.99 14.99 -38.94
N TYR A 88 -39.70 15.18 -38.67
CA TYR A 88 -39.08 14.77 -37.41
C TYR A 88 -39.72 15.49 -36.22
N SER A 89 -39.93 16.80 -36.30
CA SER A 89 -40.53 17.59 -35.21
C SER A 89 -41.99 17.23 -34.91
N GLU A 90 -42.73 16.74 -35.90
CA GLU A 90 -44.13 16.31 -35.75
C GLU A 90 -44.27 14.94 -35.05
N PHE A 91 -43.40 13.97 -35.37
CA PHE A 91 -43.59 12.57 -34.95
C PHE A 91 -42.58 12.05 -33.91
N ASN A 92 -41.39 12.65 -33.82
CA ASN A 92 -40.25 12.11 -33.08
C ASN A 92 -39.72 13.04 -31.99
N TYR A 93 -40.37 14.19 -31.79
CA TYR A 93 -39.95 15.22 -30.85
C TYR A 93 -41.05 15.55 -29.84
N SER A 94 -40.68 15.69 -28.58
CA SER A 94 -41.63 16.07 -27.52
C SER A 94 -40.99 16.91 -26.43
N VAL A 95 -41.82 17.72 -25.78
CA VAL A 95 -41.41 18.59 -24.67
C VAL A 95 -42.24 18.28 -23.45
N TYR A 96 -41.58 18.11 -22.32
CA TYR A 96 -42.18 17.89 -21.03
C TYR A 96 -41.77 18.98 -20.04
N LYS A 97 -42.68 19.31 -19.13
CA LYS A 97 -42.43 20.13 -17.96
C LYS A 97 -42.30 19.25 -16.73
N PHE A 98 -41.36 19.55 -15.83
CA PHE A 98 -41.42 18.97 -14.47
C PHE A 98 -42.16 19.92 -13.52
N ASP A 99 -43.02 19.35 -12.66
CA ASP A 99 -43.72 20.09 -11.61
C ASP A 99 -42.88 20.22 -10.32
N ASP A 100 -43.48 20.79 -9.28
CA ASP A 100 -42.87 20.98 -7.96
C ASP A 100 -42.61 19.67 -7.19
N LYS A 101 -43.14 18.54 -7.69
CA LYS A 101 -42.87 17.18 -7.21
C LYS A 101 -41.90 16.41 -8.12
N GLY A 102 -41.44 17.02 -9.22
CA GLY A 102 -40.55 16.42 -10.19
C GLY A 102 -41.22 15.55 -11.24
N HIS A 103 -42.56 15.53 -11.32
CA HIS A 103 -43.28 14.70 -12.29
C HIS A 103 -43.24 15.30 -13.69
N PRO A 104 -42.93 14.49 -14.73
CA PRO A 104 -42.92 14.96 -16.10
C PRO A 104 -44.33 15.05 -16.70
N LEU A 105 -44.83 16.26 -16.88
CA LEU A 105 -46.09 16.60 -17.53
C LEU A 105 -45.84 16.95 -19.01
N LYS A 106 -46.63 16.38 -19.93
CA LYS A 106 -46.43 16.64 -21.37
C LYS A 106 -46.87 18.06 -21.69
N LEU A 107 -46.04 18.83 -22.38
CA LEU A 107 -46.37 20.17 -22.85
C LEU A 107 -46.88 20.14 -24.29
N PHE A 108 -46.07 19.64 -25.24
CA PHE A 108 -46.46 19.44 -26.64
C PHE A 108 -45.54 18.43 -27.36
N GLY A 109 -45.80 18.20 -28.65
CA GLY A 109 -45.08 17.25 -29.51
C GLY A 109 -45.60 15.81 -29.41
N SER A 110 -44.92 14.87 -30.05
CA SER A 110 -45.29 13.45 -30.05
C SER A 110 -44.05 12.56 -30.12
N LEU A 111 -44.13 11.40 -29.47
CA LEU A 111 -43.15 10.33 -29.59
C LEU A 111 -43.85 9.12 -30.20
N ALA A 112 -43.78 9.00 -31.52
CA ALA A 112 -44.48 7.97 -32.25
C ALA A 112 -44.11 6.56 -31.74
N GLY A 113 -45.11 5.74 -31.49
CA GLY A 113 -44.93 4.36 -31.04
C GLY A 113 -44.59 4.18 -29.56
N LEU A 114 -44.60 5.23 -28.74
CA LEU A 114 -44.43 5.12 -27.29
C LEU A 114 -45.58 4.30 -26.66
N LYS A 115 -45.25 3.23 -25.92
CA LYS A 115 -46.21 2.30 -25.31
C LYS A 115 -46.63 2.73 -23.90
N ASN A 116 -45.66 3.04 -23.04
CA ASN A 116 -45.88 3.34 -21.62
C ASN A 116 -45.02 4.55 -21.21
N LYS A 117 -45.67 5.64 -20.80
CA LYS A 117 -45.00 6.88 -20.40
C LYS A 117 -44.25 6.73 -19.06
N THR A 118 -44.82 6.05 -18.08
CA THR A 118 -44.20 5.87 -16.76
C THR A 118 -42.91 5.06 -16.86
N SER A 119 -42.97 3.93 -17.56
CA SER A 119 -41.80 3.09 -17.84
C SER A 119 -40.71 3.85 -18.61
N PHE A 120 -41.10 4.64 -19.62
CA PHE A 120 -40.17 5.47 -20.37
C PHE A 120 -39.40 6.46 -19.49
N PHE A 121 -40.08 7.18 -18.59
CA PHE A 121 -39.38 8.11 -17.70
C PHE A 121 -38.50 7.40 -16.67
N SER A 122 -38.90 6.24 -16.14
CA SER A 122 -38.00 5.46 -15.28
C SER A 122 -36.74 5.00 -16.01
N THR A 123 -36.87 4.55 -17.27
CA THR A 123 -35.73 4.19 -18.12
C THR A 123 -34.86 5.41 -18.41
N LEU A 124 -35.46 6.53 -18.83
CA LEU A 124 -34.77 7.79 -19.14
C LEU A 124 -33.95 8.29 -17.95
N PHE A 125 -34.55 8.34 -16.75
CA PHE A 125 -33.88 8.82 -15.56
C PHE A 125 -32.75 7.87 -15.12
N ARG A 126 -32.97 6.55 -15.18
CA ARG A 126 -31.91 5.57 -14.88
C ARG A 126 -30.71 5.73 -15.83
N HIS A 127 -30.96 5.86 -17.13
CA HIS A 127 -29.91 6.08 -18.12
C HIS A 127 -29.21 7.44 -17.94
N GLY A 128 -29.95 8.51 -17.62
CA GLY A 128 -29.36 9.82 -17.34
C GLY A 128 -28.47 9.80 -16.10
N ASN A 129 -28.93 9.20 -15.01
CA ASN A 129 -28.15 9.05 -13.78
C ASN A 129 -26.89 8.19 -14.02
N HIS A 130 -27.02 7.10 -14.79
CA HIS A 130 -25.87 6.28 -15.20
C HIS A 130 -24.88 7.05 -16.07
N HIS A 131 -25.37 7.84 -17.03
CA HIS A 131 -24.52 8.65 -17.91
C HIS A 131 -23.71 9.69 -17.12
N ILE A 132 -24.33 10.37 -16.14
CA ILE A 132 -23.63 11.27 -15.23
C ILE A 132 -22.59 10.48 -14.42
N PHE A 133 -22.97 9.32 -13.88
CA PHE A 133 -22.08 8.48 -13.09
C PHE A 133 -20.85 8.02 -13.88
N GLU A 134 -21.03 7.55 -15.11
CA GLU A 134 -19.97 7.07 -16.00
C GLU A 134 -19.05 8.22 -16.43
N THR A 135 -19.61 9.31 -16.98
CA THR A 135 -18.82 10.42 -17.54
C THR A 135 -18.04 11.20 -16.49
N LYS A 136 -18.44 11.13 -15.21
CA LYS A 136 -17.71 11.74 -14.10
C LYS A 136 -16.80 10.78 -13.35
N SER A 137 -16.62 9.55 -13.82
CA SER A 137 -15.80 8.54 -13.13
C SER A 137 -16.32 8.31 -11.69
N GLY A 138 -17.62 8.02 -11.59
CA GLY A 138 -18.29 7.64 -10.35
C GLY A 138 -17.84 6.28 -9.82
N LEU A 139 -17.40 5.38 -10.69
CA LEU A 139 -16.69 4.15 -10.31
C LEU A 139 -15.19 4.40 -10.44
N ILE A 140 -14.45 4.24 -9.34
CA ILE A 140 -13.01 4.32 -9.32
C ILE A 140 -12.46 2.90 -9.27
N GLU A 141 -11.54 2.60 -10.17
CA GLU A 141 -10.82 1.33 -10.23
C GLU A 141 -9.38 1.56 -9.78
N SER A 142 -8.82 0.57 -9.09
CA SER A 142 -7.44 0.59 -8.65
C SER A 142 -6.53 0.05 -9.76
N ASN A 143 -5.28 0.48 -9.76
CA ASN A 143 -4.25 -0.15 -10.59
C ASN A 143 -3.75 -1.43 -9.89
N PRO A 144 -3.09 -2.36 -10.59
CA PRO A 144 -2.57 -3.59 -9.96
C PRO A 144 -1.71 -3.35 -8.70
N ASP A 145 -1.08 -2.18 -8.59
CA ASP A 145 -0.19 -1.79 -7.50
C ASP A 145 -0.89 -1.48 -6.18
N HIS A 146 -2.19 -1.15 -6.20
CA HIS A 146 -2.94 -0.82 -4.99
C HIS A 146 -4.40 -1.25 -5.09
N HIS A 147 -5.08 -1.29 -3.96
CA HIS A 147 -6.51 -1.55 -3.90
C HIS A 147 -7.10 -0.82 -2.71
N PHE A 148 -8.42 -0.70 -2.67
CA PHE A 148 -9.10 0.12 -1.69
C PHE A 148 -9.50 -0.68 -0.45
N VAL A 149 -9.40 -0.06 0.71
CA VAL A 149 -9.95 -0.56 1.97
C VAL A 149 -11.06 0.39 2.41
N PHE A 150 -12.29 -0.11 2.45
CA PHE A 150 -13.46 0.64 2.89
C PHE A 150 -13.41 0.91 4.39
N PRO A 151 -14.14 1.92 4.90
CA PRO A 151 -14.27 2.15 6.34
C PRO A 151 -14.76 0.92 7.13
N SER A 152 -15.51 0.03 6.46
CA SER A 152 -15.93 -1.28 7.00
C SER A 152 -14.80 -2.30 7.22
N GLY A 153 -13.56 -2.00 6.80
CA GLY A 153 -12.43 -2.92 6.76
C GLY A 153 -12.38 -3.83 5.51
N LYS A 154 -13.42 -3.83 4.67
CA LYS A 154 -13.45 -4.63 3.44
C LYS A 154 -12.49 -4.10 2.38
N HIS A 155 -11.81 -5.01 1.68
CA HIS A 155 -10.91 -4.73 0.59
C HIS A 155 -11.59 -4.89 -0.77
N SER A 156 -11.26 -4.06 -1.75
CA SER A 156 -11.84 -4.11 -3.11
C SER A 156 -10.93 -3.44 -4.14
N GLU A 157 -10.94 -3.92 -5.38
CA GLU A 157 -10.26 -3.27 -6.51
C GLU A 157 -11.04 -2.05 -7.03
N LYS A 158 -12.32 -1.92 -6.70
CA LYS A 158 -13.18 -0.80 -7.13
C LYS A 158 -13.92 -0.17 -5.96
N PHE A 159 -14.27 1.10 -6.09
CA PHE A 159 -15.18 1.77 -5.15
C PHE A 159 -16.03 2.84 -5.84
N ILE A 160 -17.19 3.12 -5.27
CA ILE A 160 -18.10 4.16 -5.76
C ILE A 160 -17.73 5.50 -5.11
N ARG A 161 -17.48 6.54 -5.91
CA ARG A 161 -17.20 7.90 -5.47
C ARG A 161 -18.28 8.87 -5.93
N THR A 162 -19.36 8.94 -5.16
CA THR A 162 -20.51 9.84 -5.41
C THR A 162 -20.10 11.32 -5.51
N ALA A 163 -19.07 11.75 -4.78
CA ALA A 163 -18.52 13.11 -4.85
C ALA A 163 -18.09 13.53 -6.28
N ASN A 164 -17.65 12.60 -7.12
CA ASN A 164 -17.27 12.92 -8.49
C ASN A 164 -18.49 13.21 -9.37
N VAL A 165 -19.57 12.48 -9.13
CA VAL A 165 -20.85 12.57 -9.85
C VAL A 165 -21.52 13.92 -9.60
N LEU A 166 -21.35 14.48 -8.41
CA LEU A 166 -21.99 15.73 -7.98
C LEU A 166 -21.10 16.96 -8.17
N ARG A 167 -20.61 17.18 -9.40
CA ARG A 167 -19.71 18.31 -9.74
C ARG A 167 -20.31 19.36 -10.68
N ASP A 168 -21.19 18.97 -11.61
CA ASP A 168 -21.83 19.89 -12.56
C ASP A 168 -23.25 20.24 -12.10
N SER A 169 -23.58 21.53 -12.09
CA SER A 169 -24.85 22.02 -11.55
C SER A 169 -26.07 21.48 -12.28
N ASN A 170 -26.04 21.34 -13.62
CA ASN A 170 -27.22 20.90 -14.37
C ASN A 170 -27.46 19.40 -14.23
N GLU A 171 -26.38 18.64 -14.16
CA GLU A 171 -26.43 17.21 -13.85
C GLU A 171 -26.94 16.98 -12.42
N ILE A 172 -26.48 17.79 -11.46
CA ILE A 172 -27.01 17.78 -10.09
C ILE A 172 -28.51 18.12 -10.09
N TYR A 173 -28.96 19.15 -10.83
CA TYR A 173 -30.38 19.46 -10.93
C TYR A 173 -31.19 18.34 -11.57
N PHE A 174 -30.65 17.65 -12.57
CA PHE A 174 -31.29 16.48 -13.18
C PHE A 174 -31.53 15.36 -12.16
N ILE A 175 -30.56 15.12 -11.26
CA ILE A 175 -30.73 14.18 -10.14
C ILE A 175 -31.72 14.73 -9.11
N ALA A 176 -31.62 16.01 -8.77
CA ALA A 176 -32.41 16.66 -7.72
C ALA A 176 -33.92 16.69 -8.03
N ILE A 177 -34.32 16.89 -9.30
CA ILE A 177 -35.75 16.88 -9.66
C ILE A 177 -36.43 15.55 -9.33
N GLN A 178 -35.70 14.43 -9.41
CA GLN A 178 -36.21 13.09 -9.11
C GLN A 178 -36.41 12.88 -7.59
N LEU A 179 -35.84 13.77 -6.77
CA LEU A 179 -35.93 13.72 -5.30
C LEU A 179 -36.98 14.67 -4.72
N LEU A 180 -37.54 15.60 -5.50
CA LEU A 180 -38.48 16.62 -5.02
C LEU A 180 -39.63 16.03 -4.19
N GLY A 181 -40.31 15.01 -4.71
CA GLY A 181 -41.41 14.34 -4.02
C GLY A 181 -41.00 13.61 -2.72
N LYS A 182 -39.72 13.27 -2.55
CA LYS A 182 -39.20 12.61 -1.32
C LYS A 182 -38.95 13.59 -0.18
N PHE A 183 -38.89 14.89 -0.48
CA PHE A 183 -38.65 15.94 0.50
C PHE A 183 -39.95 16.55 1.04
N GLU A 184 -41.12 16.02 0.63
CA GLU A 184 -42.44 16.44 1.14
C GLU A 184 -42.58 16.11 2.63
N GLY A 185 -42.80 17.14 3.47
CA GLY A 185 -42.94 16.99 4.93
C GLY A 185 -41.63 16.72 5.68
N ILE A 186 -40.47 16.87 5.03
CA ILE A 186 -39.16 16.66 5.66
C ILE A 186 -38.62 17.97 6.25
N GLU A 187 -38.19 17.94 7.51
CA GLU A 187 -37.58 19.07 8.22
C GLU A 187 -36.06 18.96 8.30
N THR A 188 -35.52 17.74 8.21
CA THR A 188 -34.08 17.50 8.36
C THR A 188 -33.59 16.42 7.41
N VAL A 189 -32.46 16.66 6.75
CA VAL A 189 -31.80 15.73 5.83
C VAL A 189 -30.46 15.34 6.42
N TYR A 190 -30.26 14.04 6.62
CA TYR A 190 -29.02 13.48 7.13
C TYR A 190 -28.23 12.87 5.97
N CYS A 191 -26.99 13.31 5.76
CA CYS A 191 -26.11 12.80 4.71
C CYS A 191 -24.94 12.02 5.34
N ASP A 192 -24.67 10.82 4.82
CA ASP A 192 -23.59 9.94 5.31
C ASP A 192 -22.17 10.40 4.98
N THR A 193 -22.05 11.45 4.17
CA THR A 193 -20.78 12.07 3.77
C THR A 193 -21.06 13.52 3.37
N ALA A 194 -20.12 14.44 3.62
CA ALA A 194 -20.34 15.85 3.35
C ALA A 194 -20.44 16.17 1.85
N SER A 195 -19.75 15.40 1.00
CA SER A 195 -19.78 15.58 -0.46
C SER A 195 -21.16 15.46 -1.11
N ILE A 196 -22.14 14.78 -0.48
CA ILE A 196 -23.49 14.66 -1.05
C ILE A 196 -24.45 15.77 -0.58
N ASN A 197 -24.04 16.65 0.34
CA ASN A 197 -24.87 17.77 0.83
C ASN A 197 -25.34 18.71 -0.29
N VAL A 198 -24.58 18.79 -1.39
CA VAL A 198 -24.92 19.59 -2.56
C VAL A 198 -26.27 19.20 -3.16
N LEU A 199 -26.68 17.94 -3.02
CA LEU A 199 -27.92 17.44 -3.60
C LEU A 199 -29.17 17.93 -2.84
N PRO A 200 -29.26 17.85 -1.50
CA PRO A 200 -30.28 18.55 -0.72
C PRO A 200 -30.35 20.05 -1.01
N PHE A 201 -29.21 20.74 -1.10
CA PHE A 201 -29.21 22.17 -1.41
C PHE A 201 -29.75 22.47 -2.82
N ALA A 202 -29.47 21.62 -3.81
CA ALA A 202 -30.05 21.74 -5.14
C ALA A 202 -31.57 21.53 -5.14
N VAL A 203 -32.08 20.61 -4.31
CA VAL A 203 -33.53 20.44 -4.10
C VAL A 203 -34.16 21.71 -3.52
N PHE A 204 -33.50 22.34 -2.54
CA PHE A 204 -34.00 23.59 -1.93
C PHE A 204 -34.02 24.74 -2.93
N GLU A 205 -32.97 24.84 -3.74
CA GLU A 205 -32.89 25.84 -4.81
C GLU A 205 -34.03 25.66 -5.83
N ILE A 206 -34.37 24.42 -6.21
CA ILE A 206 -35.52 24.15 -7.07
C ILE A 206 -36.84 24.55 -6.37
N PHE A 207 -37.03 24.23 -5.08
CA PHE A 207 -38.22 24.67 -4.34
C PHE A 207 -38.35 26.20 -4.32
N ASN A 208 -37.26 26.93 -4.14
CA ASN A 208 -37.25 28.39 -4.21
C ASN A 208 -37.69 28.90 -5.59
N ARG A 209 -37.23 28.26 -6.67
CA ARG A 209 -37.67 28.59 -8.05
C ARG A 209 -39.16 28.33 -8.30
N PHE A 210 -39.75 27.39 -7.55
CA PHE A 210 -41.22 27.17 -7.49
C PHE A 210 -41.95 28.08 -6.49
N ASN A 211 -41.25 29.00 -5.81
CA ASN A 211 -41.77 29.82 -4.71
C ASN A 211 -42.31 29.01 -3.52
N ILE A 212 -41.73 27.84 -3.26
CA ILE A 212 -42.08 26.98 -2.14
C ILE A 212 -41.06 27.21 -1.01
N GLY A 213 -41.40 28.09 -0.08
CA GLY A 213 -40.56 28.35 1.10
C GLY A 213 -40.56 27.15 2.05
N ARG A 214 -39.39 26.52 2.23
CA ARG A 214 -39.19 25.45 3.23
C ARG A 214 -37.89 25.68 4.01
N GLU A 215 -37.97 25.51 5.31
CA GLU A 215 -36.81 25.53 6.19
C GLU A 215 -36.39 24.09 6.49
N ILE A 216 -35.42 23.58 5.74
CA ILE A 216 -34.93 22.20 5.88
C ILE A 216 -33.47 22.25 6.31
N ARG A 217 -33.13 21.54 7.39
CA ARG A 217 -31.77 21.48 7.93
C ARG A 217 -30.99 20.34 7.29
N VAL A 218 -29.74 20.57 6.88
CA VAL A 218 -28.83 19.51 6.39
C VAL A 218 -27.79 19.22 7.46
N LYS A 219 -27.65 17.96 7.84
CA LYS A 219 -26.65 17.47 8.79
C LYS A 219 -25.83 16.37 8.14
N SER A 220 -24.51 16.40 8.28
CA SER A 220 -23.63 15.32 7.81
C SER A 220 -23.17 14.46 8.98
N PHE A 221 -22.93 13.18 8.70
CA PHE A 221 -22.42 12.22 9.67
C PHE A 221 -21.47 11.24 8.99
N GLU A 222 -20.55 10.62 9.74
CA GLU A 222 -19.73 9.52 9.19
C GLU A 222 -20.43 8.19 9.43
N SER A 223 -20.95 7.55 8.37
CA SER A 223 -21.84 6.38 8.48
C SER A 223 -21.26 5.23 9.30
N TYR A 224 -19.95 5.01 9.33
CA TYR A 224 -19.35 3.92 10.12
C TYR A 224 -19.02 4.29 11.58
N LYS A 225 -18.53 5.50 11.86
CA LYS A 225 -18.31 5.97 13.26
C LYS A 225 -19.62 5.99 14.06
N LEU A 226 -20.72 6.33 13.40
CA LEU A 226 -22.06 6.33 14.00
C LEU A 226 -22.48 4.97 14.55
N PHE A 227 -21.99 3.87 13.95
CA PHE A 227 -22.28 2.51 14.41
C PHE A 227 -21.40 2.07 15.58
N GLU A 228 -20.22 2.67 15.74
CA GLU A 228 -19.25 2.37 16.80
C GLU A 228 -19.53 3.21 18.06
N ASP A 229 -19.88 4.49 17.92
CA ASP A 229 -19.99 5.46 19.03
C ASP A 229 -21.39 5.60 19.66
N PHE A 230 -22.34 4.69 19.35
CA PHE A 230 -23.65 4.52 20.00
C PHE A 230 -24.21 5.77 20.72
N ASN A 231 -24.85 6.72 20.02
CA ASN A 231 -25.69 7.74 20.68
C ASN A 231 -26.53 8.68 19.79
N GLN A 232 -26.54 8.56 18.44
CA GLN A 232 -27.26 9.52 17.61
C GLN A 232 -28.70 9.07 17.32
N ILE A 233 -29.68 9.93 17.64
CA ILE A 233 -31.11 9.74 17.35
C ILE A 233 -31.45 10.64 16.15
N PHE A 234 -32.05 10.08 15.09
CA PHE A 234 -32.56 10.88 13.98
C PHE A 234 -33.94 11.48 14.30
N ASP A 235 -34.18 12.67 13.77
CA ASP A 235 -35.46 13.37 13.95
C ASP A 235 -36.60 12.61 13.23
N PRO A 236 -37.84 12.56 13.76
CA PRO A 236 -38.94 11.80 13.14
C PRO A 236 -39.32 12.24 11.72
N ASN A 237 -39.18 13.53 11.42
CA ASN A 237 -39.46 14.13 10.11
C ASN A 237 -38.17 14.30 9.30
N SER A 238 -37.36 13.24 9.23
CA SER A 238 -36.08 13.27 8.53
C SER A 238 -35.92 12.22 7.44
N ILE A 239 -35.08 12.54 6.47
CA ILE A 239 -34.63 11.61 5.43
C ILE A 239 -33.12 11.39 5.55
N VAL A 240 -32.67 10.15 5.43
CA VAL A 240 -31.27 9.75 5.44
C VAL A 240 -30.84 9.44 4.02
N LEU A 241 -29.87 10.19 3.51
CA LEU A 241 -29.22 9.96 2.23
C LEU A 241 -27.89 9.25 2.44
N ILE A 242 -27.74 8.11 1.79
CA ILE A 242 -26.52 7.32 1.75
C ILE A 242 -25.90 7.46 0.37
N SER A 243 -24.64 7.89 0.32
CA SER A 243 -23.89 8.16 -0.89
C SER A 243 -23.88 6.99 -1.87
N SER A 244 -23.58 5.78 -1.39
CA SER A 244 -23.59 4.56 -2.20
C SER A 244 -23.60 3.28 -1.36
N SER A 245 -23.97 2.14 -1.98
CA SER A 245 -23.84 0.83 -1.35
C SER A 245 -23.68 -0.29 -2.38
N THR A 246 -22.94 -1.34 -2.02
CA THR A 246 -22.81 -2.56 -2.85
C THR A 246 -23.59 -3.77 -2.33
N SER A 247 -24.16 -3.68 -1.13
CA SER A 247 -24.90 -4.80 -0.50
C SER A 247 -26.24 -4.38 0.09
N GLY A 248 -26.49 -3.08 0.29
CA GLY A 248 -27.73 -2.63 0.95
C GLY A 248 -27.73 -2.85 2.47
N ASN A 249 -26.79 -3.60 3.03
CA ASN A 249 -26.69 -3.91 4.48
C ASN A 249 -26.71 -2.67 5.40
N ILE A 250 -26.30 -1.50 4.91
CA ILE A 250 -26.39 -0.25 5.67
C ILE A 250 -27.85 0.13 5.99
N ILE A 251 -28.79 -0.20 5.09
CA ILE A 251 -30.22 0.01 5.29
C ILE A 251 -30.70 -0.87 6.46
N ASP A 252 -30.37 -2.16 6.45
CA ASP A 252 -30.73 -3.08 7.54
C ASP A 252 -30.17 -2.65 8.89
N ARG A 253 -28.91 -2.19 8.91
CA ARG A 253 -28.28 -1.69 10.14
C ARG A 253 -28.94 -0.43 10.70
N LEU A 254 -29.38 0.47 9.82
CA LEU A 254 -30.11 1.67 10.23
C LEU A 254 -31.52 1.32 10.73
N ARG A 255 -32.18 0.31 10.14
CA ARG A 255 -33.47 -0.22 10.61
C ARG A 255 -33.37 -0.82 12.01
N GLU A 256 -32.41 -1.72 12.23
CA GLU A 256 -32.29 -2.46 13.50
C GLU A 256 -32.00 -1.54 14.69
N LYS A 257 -31.38 -0.38 14.44
CA LYS A 257 -30.91 0.51 15.51
C LYS A 257 -31.84 1.70 15.78
N GLN A 258 -32.83 2.04 14.95
CA GLN A 258 -33.59 3.31 15.05
C GLN A 258 -35.04 3.28 14.49
N VAL A 259 -35.85 4.28 14.88
CA VAL A 259 -37.29 4.46 14.58
C VAL A 259 -37.53 5.30 13.31
N LEU A 260 -36.85 5.02 12.20
CA LEU A 260 -37.17 5.63 10.91
C LEU A 260 -38.06 4.69 10.10
N LYS A 261 -39.08 5.24 9.43
CA LYS A 261 -39.87 4.46 8.46
C LYS A 261 -38.98 4.10 7.26
N ASP A 262 -39.17 2.90 6.72
CA ASP A 262 -38.34 2.37 5.62
C ASP A 262 -38.24 3.30 4.42
N ASN A 263 -39.27 4.08 4.10
CA ASN A 263 -39.27 4.98 2.95
C ASN A 263 -38.38 6.24 3.13
N LEU A 264 -37.76 6.43 4.29
CA LEU A 264 -36.94 7.61 4.65
C LEU A 264 -35.44 7.34 4.60
N ILE A 265 -35.00 6.13 4.22
CA ILE A 265 -33.59 5.81 3.99
C ILE A 265 -33.39 5.63 2.48
N LEU A 266 -32.51 6.42 1.86
CA LEU A 266 -32.28 6.40 0.43
C LEU A 266 -30.79 6.25 0.10
N VAL A 267 -30.44 5.17 -0.58
CA VAL A 267 -29.11 4.96 -1.18
C VAL A 267 -29.12 5.57 -2.58
N LEU A 268 -28.28 6.58 -2.81
CA LEU A 268 -28.22 7.30 -4.08
C LEU A 268 -27.76 6.38 -5.22
N PHE A 269 -26.64 5.67 -5.04
CA PHE A 269 -26.08 4.78 -6.06
C PHE A 269 -25.84 3.37 -5.51
N PHE A 270 -26.47 2.38 -6.12
CA PHE A 270 -26.34 0.98 -5.75
C PHE A 270 -25.64 0.17 -6.86
N LEU A 271 -24.67 -0.66 -6.50
CA LEU A 271 -23.99 -1.61 -7.39
C LEU A 271 -23.75 -2.94 -6.68
N GLY A 272 -24.62 -3.92 -6.88
CA GLY A 272 -24.62 -5.18 -6.16
C GLY A 272 -25.39 -6.28 -6.89
N ASP A 273 -25.50 -7.44 -6.28
CA ASP A 273 -26.27 -8.55 -6.84
C ASP A 273 -27.78 -8.29 -6.86
N GLU A 274 -28.49 -9.07 -7.68
CA GLU A 274 -29.94 -8.93 -7.91
C GLU A 274 -30.76 -9.24 -6.65
N GLU A 275 -30.31 -10.18 -5.82
CA GLU A 275 -30.97 -10.55 -4.56
C GLU A 275 -30.95 -9.37 -3.57
N SER A 276 -29.79 -8.75 -3.38
CA SER A 276 -29.60 -7.57 -2.55
C SER A 276 -30.40 -6.37 -3.09
N TYR A 277 -30.45 -6.19 -4.42
CA TYR A 277 -31.26 -5.15 -5.03
C TYR A 277 -32.75 -5.37 -4.75
N ALA A 278 -33.26 -6.58 -4.99
CA ALA A 278 -34.68 -6.93 -4.82
C ALA A 278 -35.14 -6.71 -3.37
N LYS A 279 -34.28 -7.04 -2.38
CA LYS A 279 -34.55 -6.82 -0.95
C LYS A 279 -34.71 -5.34 -0.57
N HIS A 280 -34.05 -4.44 -1.29
CA HIS A 280 -33.92 -3.02 -0.94
C HIS A 280 -34.44 -2.04 -1.99
N ILE A 281 -35.25 -2.51 -2.95
CA ILE A 281 -35.67 -1.72 -4.11
C ILE A 281 -36.34 -0.38 -3.75
N SER A 282 -37.12 -0.32 -2.67
CA SER A 282 -37.78 0.91 -2.20
C SER A 282 -36.82 1.97 -1.66
N ASN A 283 -35.62 1.55 -1.28
CA ASN A 283 -34.58 2.37 -0.65
C ASN A 283 -33.47 2.77 -1.64
N ILE A 284 -33.53 2.31 -2.89
CA ILE A 284 -32.48 2.54 -3.88
C ILE A 284 -32.97 3.56 -4.89
N PHE A 285 -32.26 4.68 -4.97
CA PHE A 285 -32.55 5.75 -5.93
C PHE A 285 -32.11 5.36 -7.36
N CYS A 286 -30.84 4.97 -7.53
CA CYS A 286 -30.30 4.56 -8.82
C CYS A 286 -29.55 3.23 -8.69
N ASN A 287 -30.03 2.22 -9.43
CA ASN A 287 -29.32 0.94 -9.57
C ASN A 287 -28.42 0.97 -10.80
N LEU A 288 -27.11 0.90 -10.57
CA LEU A 288 -26.05 0.89 -11.58
C LEU A 288 -25.71 -0.52 -12.05
N SER A 289 -26.23 -1.55 -11.38
CA SER A 289 -25.91 -2.95 -11.67
C SER A 289 -26.49 -3.34 -13.03
N LYS A 290 -25.69 -4.10 -13.78
CA LYS A 290 -26.09 -4.68 -15.05
C LYS A 290 -27.21 -5.69 -14.85
N SER A 291 -28.22 -5.64 -15.73
CA SER A 291 -29.30 -6.63 -15.76
C SER A 291 -29.77 -6.86 -17.19
N VAL A 292 -30.66 -7.83 -17.41
CA VAL A 292 -31.29 -8.08 -18.72
C VAL A 292 -32.00 -6.83 -19.25
N GLU A 293 -32.55 -6.01 -18.36
CA GLU A 293 -33.25 -4.76 -18.70
C GLU A 293 -32.31 -3.56 -18.79
N PHE A 294 -31.05 -3.69 -18.33
CA PHE A 294 -30.08 -2.59 -18.24
C PHE A 294 -28.65 -3.09 -18.51
N GLU A 295 -28.37 -3.42 -19.76
CA GLU A 295 -27.11 -4.04 -20.19
C GLU A 295 -25.88 -3.12 -20.10
N VAL A 296 -26.09 -1.79 -20.10
CA VAL A 296 -25.02 -0.79 -19.99
C VAL A 296 -24.49 -0.63 -18.56
N GLY A 297 -25.13 -1.28 -17.58
CA GLY A 297 -24.71 -1.23 -16.18
C GLY A 297 -23.41 -1.96 -15.91
N TYR A 298 -22.91 -1.81 -14.68
CA TYR A 298 -21.67 -2.42 -14.22
C TYR A 298 -21.92 -3.82 -13.65
N GLU A 299 -20.97 -4.73 -13.87
CA GLU A 299 -20.94 -6.00 -13.16
C GLU A 299 -20.63 -5.75 -11.67
N PRO A 300 -21.30 -6.43 -10.73
CA PRO A 300 -20.95 -6.36 -9.32
C PRO A 300 -19.50 -6.77 -9.07
N PHE A 301 -18.74 -5.96 -8.34
CA PHE A 301 -17.35 -6.25 -8.02
C PHE A 301 -17.20 -6.96 -6.67
N LYS A 302 -16.15 -7.78 -6.55
CA LYS A 302 -15.90 -8.57 -5.34
C LYS A 302 -15.35 -7.70 -4.21
N THR A 303 -15.76 -8.00 -2.99
CA THR A 303 -15.19 -7.42 -1.77
C THR A 303 -14.67 -8.52 -0.86
N PHE A 304 -13.50 -8.31 -0.25
CA PHE A 304 -12.86 -9.26 0.66
C PHE A 304 -12.97 -8.73 2.09
N LYS A 305 -13.19 -9.59 3.08
CA LYS A 305 -13.50 -9.16 4.45
C LYS A 305 -12.32 -8.52 5.19
N ASN A 306 -11.11 -9.01 4.96
CA ASN A 306 -9.89 -8.61 5.65
C ASN A 306 -8.67 -8.86 4.74
N SER A 307 -7.48 -8.46 5.20
CA SER A 307 -6.22 -8.58 4.45
C SER A 307 -5.74 -10.03 4.27
N LEU A 308 -6.09 -10.95 5.17
CA LEU A 308 -5.70 -12.38 5.08
C LEU A 308 -6.46 -13.09 3.96
N ASP A 309 -7.75 -12.81 3.85
CA ASP A 309 -8.66 -13.37 2.83
C ASP A 309 -8.63 -12.58 1.51
N CYS A 310 -7.78 -11.56 1.40
CA CYS A 310 -7.73 -10.67 0.25
C CYS A 310 -6.68 -11.14 -0.78
N ASN A 311 -7.16 -11.66 -1.91
CA ASN A 311 -6.28 -12.04 -3.04
C ASN A 311 -5.43 -10.87 -3.55
N LEU A 312 -5.88 -9.62 -3.39
CA LEU A 312 -5.13 -8.44 -3.80
C LEU A 312 -3.92 -8.23 -2.88
N CYS A 313 -4.11 -8.34 -1.56
CA CYS A 313 -3.01 -8.29 -0.58
C CYS A 313 -1.98 -9.41 -0.83
N GLN A 314 -2.47 -10.62 -1.12
CA GLN A 314 -1.61 -11.78 -1.42
C GLN A 314 -0.77 -11.56 -2.69
N ASN A 315 -1.30 -10.80 -3.65
CA ASN A 315 -0.59 -10.41 -4.88
C ASN A 315 0.28 -9.15 -4.72
N HIS A 316 0.55 -8.72 -3.49
CA HIS A 316 1.35 -7.53 -3.14
C HIS A 316 0.75 -6.18 -3.60
N SER A 317 -0.55 -6.15 -3.93
CA SER A 317 -1.26 -4.90 -4.12
C SER A 317 -1.38 -4.17 -2.77
N GLN A 318 -1.00 -2.90 -2.73
CA GLN A 318 -1.00 -2.13 -1.49
C GLN A 318 -2.42 -1.70 -1.09
N PRO A 319 -2.86 -1.97 0.15
CA PRO A 319 -4.14 -1.45 0.65
C PRO A 319 -4.07 0.07 0.85
N VAL A 320 -5.01 0.78 0.25
CA VAL A 320 -5.23 2.22 0.39
C VAL A 320 -6.54 2.42 1.14
N ILE A 321 -6.44 2.92 2.37
CA ILE A 321 -7.61 3.15 3.23
C ILE A 321 -8.37 4.36 2.71
N ILE A 322 -9.64 4.18 2.39
CA ILE A 322 -10.55 5.29 2.04
C ILE A 322 -10.93 6.01 3.33
N GLN A 323 -10.39 7.22 3.50
CA GLN A 323 -10.72 8.13 4.61
C GLN A 323 -11.60 9.27 4.11
N SER A 324 -12.92 9.14 4.28
CA SER A 324 -13.90 10.22 4.04
C SER A 324 -13.73 10.90 2.67
N ASP A 325 -13.95 12.22 2.59
CA ASP A 325 -13.90 13.04 1.37
C ASP A 325 -12.47 13.43 0.91
N VAL A 326 -11.44 13.12 1.71
CA VAL A 326 -10.04 13.43 1.36
C VAL A 326 -9.48 12.32 0.49
N PHE A 327 -9.75 12.40 -0.81
CA PHE A 327 -9.10 11.56 -1.81
C PHE A 327 -8.25 12.44 -2.73
N LEU A 328 -6.96 12.52 -2.38
CA LEU A 328 -5.95 13.14 -3.21
C LEU A 328 -5.56 12.12 -4.29
N ASN A 329 -6.04 12.32 -5.54
CA ASN A 329 -5.43 11.72 -6.73
C ASN A 329 -4.06 12.37 -6.99
N ILE A 330 -3.15 12.30 -6.02
CA ILE A 330 -1.76 12.68 -6.24
C ILE A 330 -1.08 11.39 -6.69
N GLU A 331 -0.71 11.34 -7.97
CA GLU A 331 0.24 10.34 -8.44
C GLU A 331 1.42 10.34 -7.46
N PRO A 332 1.79 9.18 -6.90
CA PRO A 332 2.81 9.15 -5.87
C PRO A 332 4.10 9.77 -6.41
N LYS A 333 4.67 10.71 -5.66
CA LYS A 333 5.94 11.33 -6.05
C LYS A 333 7.03 10.26 -6.04
N PHE A 334 7.65 10.03 -7.19
CA PHE A 334 8.80 9.16 -7.31
C PHE A 334 10.07 9.96 -7.07
N ASN A 335 10.90 9.53 -6.12
CA ASN A 335 12.28 10.00 -6.04
C ASN A 335 13.22 8.83 -6.33
N ILE A 336 14.27 9.12 -7.08
CA ILE A 336 15.27 8.14 -7.50
C ILE A 336 16.55 8.41 -6.73
N VAL A 337 17.04 7.41 -6.00
CA VAL A 337 18.22 7.52 -5.15
C VAL A 337 19.32 6.59 -5.66
N THR A 338 20.42 7.18 -6.15
CA THR A 338 21.66 6.42 -6.42
C THR A 338 22.46 6.30 -5.14
N LEU A 339 22.87 5.10 -4.75
CA LEU A 339 23.70 4.88 -3.55
C LEU A 339 25.09 5.51 -3.72
N LYS A 340 25.62 6.08 -2.63
CA LYS A 340 26.91 6.78 -2.56
C LYS A 340 27.68 6.38 -1.30
N LYS A 341 29.00 6.59 -1.30
CA LYS A 341 29.87 6.39 -0.13
C LYS A 341 29.36 7.11 1.12
N ALA A 342 28.87 8.34 0.95
CA ALA A 342 28.37 9.20 2.03
C ALA A 342 27.13 8.66 2.74
N ASP A 343 26.46 7.65 2.17
CA ASP A 343 25.30 6.99 2.79
C ASP A 343 25.69 5.96 3.85
N ALA A 344 26.98 5.60 3.99
CA ALA A 344 27.41 4.71 5.06
C ALA A 344 27.20 5.32 6.45
N PRO A 345 26.65 4.57 7.43
CA PRO A 345 26.69 4.95 8.83
C PRO A 345 28.12 5.17 9.33
N SER A 346 28.29 6.10 10.26
CA SER A 346 29.62 6.45 10.81
C SER A 346 30.33 5.28 11.50
N PHE A 347 29.59 4.35 12.11
CA PHE A 347 30.15 3.17 12.77
C PHE A 347 30.68 2.12 11.78
N LEU A 348 30.16 2.10 10.54
CA LEU A 348 30.15 0.92 9.68
C LEU A 348 31.55 0.37 9.39
N SER A 349 32.40 1.19 8.78
CA SER A 349 33.73 0.74 8.35
C SER A 349 34.58 0.27 9.54
N ARG A 350 34.56 1.01 10.65
CA ARG A 350 35.34 0.67 11.84
C ARG A 350 34.84 -0.62 12.49
N PHE A 351 33.52 -0.80 12.54
CA PHE A 351 32.92 -2.02 13.10
C PHE A 351 33.31 -3.26 12.30
N VAL A 352 33.22 -3.21 10.96
CA VAL A 352 33.62 -4.35 10.11
C VAL A 352 35.12 -4.63 10.25
N GLU A 353 35.96 -3.60 10.30
CA GLU A 353 37.41 -3.76 10.48
C GLU A 353 37.77 -4.45 11.79
N ASN A 354 37.13 -4.03 12.89
CA ASN A 354 37.35 -4.59 14.23
C ASN A 354 36.86 -6.04 14.39
N HIS A 355 35.99 -6.50 13.50
CA HIS A 355 35.33 -7.80 13.60
C HIS A 355 35.56 -8.70 12.37
N ARG A 356 36.59 -8.40 11.57
CA ARG A 356 36.93 -9.22 10.40
C ARG A 356 37.50 -10.56 10.86
N ALA A 357 36.99 -11.64 10.29
CA ALA A 357 37.53 -12.97 10.49
C ALA A 357 38.60 -13.29 9.44
N HIS A 358 39.58 -14.10 9.81
CA HIS A 358 40.60 -14.63 8.90
C HIS A 358 40.20 -15.97 8.26
N LYS A 359 39.25 -16.68 8.88
CA LYS A 359 38.72 -17.97 8.44
C LYS A 359 37.21 -17.95 8.56
N GLU A 360 36.54 -18.83 7.82
CA GLU A 360 35.08 -18.90 7.78
C GLU A 360 34.48 -19.28 9.14
N GLU A 361 35.11 -20.22 9.86
CA GLU A 361 34.67 -20.66 11.19
C GLU A 361 34.64 -19.50 12.20
N ASN A 362 35.60 -18.58 12.12
CA ASN A 362 35.73 -17.46 13.05
C ASN A 362 34.80 -16.27 12.70
N ASN A 363 34.01 -16.37 11.63
CA ASN A 363 33.17 -15.27 11.18
C ASN A 363 31.94 -15.10 12.06
N ILE A 364 31.87 -13.95 12.74
CA ILE A 364 30.76 -13.59 13.62
C ILE A 364 29.51 -13.17 12.84
N PHE A 365 29.65 -12.75 11.57
CA PHE A 365 28.53 -12.32 10.76
C PHE A 365 27.86 -13.55 10.14
N LYS A 366 26.64 -13.85 10.57
CA LYS A 366 25.81 -14.94 10.03
C LYS A 366 24.54 -14.38 9.40
N VAL A 367 24.09 -15.04 8.35
CA VAL A 367 22.88 -14.67 7.62
C VAL A 367 21.89 -15.83 7.59
N HIS A 368 20.60 -15.56 7.62
CA HIS A 368 19.56 -16.59 7.70
C HIS A 368 19.81 -17.57 8.87
N TYR A 369 20.14 -17.00 10.03
CA TYR A 369 20.50 -17.73 11.23
C TYR A 369 19.25 -18.24 11.94
N ARG A 370 19.29 -19.48 12.44
CA ARG A 370 18.24 -20.03 13.30
C ARG A 370 18.83 -20.41 14.64
N ASP A 371 18.21 -19.92 15.70
CA ASP A 371 18.56 -20.32 17.07
C ASP A 371 18.02 -21.73 17.34
N ILE A 372 18.77 -22.54 18.09
CA ILE A 372 18.41 -23.93 18.42
C ILE A 372 17.39 -23.96 19.56
N GLU A 373 17.37 -22.94 20.41
CA GLU A 373 16.53 -22.88 21.63
C GLU A 373 15.19 -22.13 21.43
N GLU A 374 15.06 -21.31 20.38
CA GLU A 374 13.80 -20.62 20.04
C GLU A 374 13.14 -21.25 18.78
N GLU A 375 11.98 -21.86 18.95
CA GLU A 375 11.17 -22.35 17.83
C GLU A 375 10.53 -21.18 17.05
N ASP A 376 10.87 -21.14 15.75
CA ASP A 376 10.01 -20.80 14.59
C ASP A 376 10.55 -19.75 13.60
N PHE A 377 11.62 -19.01 13.91
CA PHE A 377 12.02 -17.87 13.06
C PHE A 377 13.52 -17.75 12.77
N ASN A 378 13.85 -17.45 11.51
CA ASN A 378 15.21 -17.18 11.06
C ASN A 378 15.53 -15.67 11.15
N TYR A 379 16.63 -15.32 11.82
CA TYR A 379 17.19 -13.98 11.82
C TYR A 379 17.88 -13.69 10.48
N GLU A 380 17.54 -12.54 9.89
CA GLU A 380 18.13 -12.12 8.62
C GLU A 380 19.65 -11.89 8.75
N ILE A 381 20.03 -11.12 9.77
CA ILE A 381 21.42 -10.86 10.17
C ILE A 381 21.54 -11.24 11.63
N TYR A 382 22.53 -12.07 11.94
CA TYR A 382 22.90 -12.47 13.29
C TYR A 382 24.39 -12.20 13.51
N LEU A 383 24.71 -11.71 14.71
CA LEU A 383 26.08 -11.48 15.15
C LEU A 383 26.37 -12.47 16.26
N ASP A 384 27.24 -13.43 15.98
CA ASP A 384 27.60 -14.47 16.93
C ASP A 384 28.54 -13.91 17.99
N PHE A 385 27.96 -13.50 19.12
CA PHE A 385 28.70 -12.89 20.21
C PHE A 385 29.58 -13.91 20.97
N CYS A 386 29.16 -15.18 21.03
CA CYS A 386 30.02 -16.24 21.60
C CYS A 386 31.29 -16.39 20.76
N GLN A 387 31.13 -16.52 19.43
CA GLN A 387 32.26 -16.57 18.53
C GLN A 387 33.14 -15.31 18.61
N LEU A 388 32.53 -14.13 18.82
CA LEU A 388 33.26 -12.89 19.03
C LEU A 388 34.19 -12.97 20.24
N LEU A 389 33.71 -13.49 21.38
CA LEU A 389 34.51 -13.62 22.59
C LEU A 389 35.60 -14.69 22.43
N GLU A 390 35.27 -15.85 21.84
CA GLU A 390 36.25 -16.91 21.54
C GLU A 390 37.37 -16.42 20.61
N ASN A 391 37.05 -15.52 19.68
CA ASN A 391 38.02 -14.95 18.76
C ASN A 391 39.11 -14.11 19.47
N PHE A 392 38.89 -13.65 20.71
CA PHE A 392 39.92 -12.90 21.44
C PHE A 392 41.17 -13.73 21.72
N ASP A 393 41.04 -15.05 21.81
CA ASP A 393 42.17 -15.97 22.02
C ASP A 393 42.98 -16.21 20.74
N SER A 394 42.50 -15.73 19.58
CA SER A 394 43.19 -15.87 18.30
C SER A 394 44.20 -14.75 18.06
N GLU A 395 45.47 -15.11 17.84
CA GLU A 395 46.55 -14.15 17.55
C GLU A 395 46.27 -13.26 16.33
N HIS A 396 45.46 -13.73 15.38
CA HIS A 396 45.22 -13.05 14.11
C HIS A 396 43.95 -12.19 14.15
N TYR A 397 43.13 -12.28 15.20
CA TYR A 397 41.91 -11.48 15.31
C TYR A 397 42.20 -10.06 15.80
N PRO A 398 41.53 -9.02 15.26
CA PRO A 398 41.73 -7.65 15.73
C PRO A 398 41.38 -7.48 17.22
N GLN A 399 42.35 -7.07 18.03
CA GLN A 399 42.18 -6.89 19.48
C GLN A 399 41.56 -5.54 19.88
N SER A 400 41.33 -4.64 18.92
CA SER A 400 40.82 -3.28 19.17
C SER A 400 39.47 -3.24 19.88
N TYR A 401 38.58 -4.21 19.61
CA TYR A 401 37.31 -4.33 20.32
C TYR A 401 37.50 -4.91 21.73
N HIS A 402 38.37 -5.91 21.90
CA HIS A 402 38.69 -6.48 23.21
C HIS A 402 39.26 -5.40 24.15
N GLU A 403 40.26 -4.65 23.70
CA GLU A 403 40.83 -3.51 24.44
C GLU A 403 39.75 -2.47 24.81
N LYS A 404 38.86 -2.16 23.87
CA LYS A 404 37.75 -1.22 24.10
C LYS A 404 36.77 -1.75 25.14
N LEU A 405 36.38 -3.02 25.05
CA LEU A 405 35.48 -3.68 25.98
C LEU A 405 36.08 -3.68 27.39
N THR A 406 37.33 -4.11 27.54
CA THR A 406 38.04 -4.13 28.83
C THR A 406 38.15 -2.73 29.42
N LYS A 407 38.49 -1.72 28.61
CA LYS A 407 38.56 -0.34 29.06
C LYS A 407 37.21 0.20 29.53
N ILE A 408 36.13 -0.07 28.81
CA ILE A 408 34.77 0.38 29.16
C ILE A 408 34.26 -0.37 30.39
N SER A 409 34.53 -1.68 30.52
CA SER A 409 34.23 -2.48 31.71
C SER A 409 34.87 -1.84 32.95
N ASN A 410 36.20 -1.66 32.92
CA ASN A 410 36.94 -1.07 34.03
C ASN A 410 36.51 0.36 34.38
N ALA A 411 36.03 1.14 33.41
CA ALA A 411 35.61 2.52 33.62
C ALA A 411 34.20 2.66 34.21
N HIS A 412 33.32 1.68 33.97
CA HIS A 412 31.89 1.83 34.25
C HIS A 412 31.31 0.80 35.22
N ILE A 413 32.00 -0.32 35.47
CA ILE A 413 31.59 -1.33 36.44
C ILE A 413 32.23 -1.00 37.79
N PRO A 414 31.45 -0.63 38.83
CA PRO A 414 32.00 -0.28 40.13
C PRO A 414 32.62 -1.47 40.87
N LEU A 415 33.72 -1.24 41.59
CA LEU A 415 34.38 -2.26 42.42
C LEU A 415 33.51 -2.78 43.58
N ASN A 416 32.46 -2.03 43.96
CA ASN A 416 31.48 -2.41 45.00
C ASN A 416 30.26 -3.17 44.43
N THR A 417 30.36 -3.68 43.20
CA THR A 417 29.31 -4.54 42.61
C THR A 417 29.07 -5.75 43.50
N LYS A 418 27.78 -6.01 43.77
CA LYS A 418 27.32 -7.13 44.59
C LYS A 418 26.81 -8.27 43.73
N TYR A 419 26.15 -7.92 42.62
CA TYR A 419 25.46 -8.88 41.78
C TYR A 419 25.76 -8.62 40.30
N LEU A 420 26.01 -9.69 39.56
CA LEU A 420 26.01 -9.70 38.10
C LEU A 420 24.76 -10.43 37.62
N LEU A 421 23.96 -9.78 36.78
CA LEU A 421 22.71 -10.32 36.25
C LEU A 421 22.84 -10.48 34.72
N PRO A 422 23.33 -11.62 34.21
CA PRO A 422 23.35 -11.89 32.78
C PRO A 422 21.93 -12.03 32.21
N LEU A 423 21.74 -11.61 30.95
CA LEU A 423 20.62 -12.11 30.17
C LEU A 423 20.77 -13.61 29.88
N ARG A 424 19.66 -14.25 29.53
CA ARG A 424 19.61 -15.71 29.33
C ARG A 424 20.42 -16.21 28.13
N ASP A 425 20.69 -15.35 27.15
CA ASP A 425 21.39 -15.79 25.95
C ASP A 425 22.84 -16.19 26.25
N PRO A 426 23.39 -17.21 25.58
CA PRO A 426 24.75 -17.71 25.83
C PRO A 426 25.83 -16.62 25.76
N GLY A 427 25.68 -15.66 24.84
CA GLY A 427 26.63 -14.55 24.69
C GLY A 427 26.70 -13.68 25.95
N SER A 428 25.56 -13.38 26.55
CA SER A 428 25.50 -12.58 27.79
C SER A 428 26.11 -13.32 28.98
N GLN A 429 25.91 -14.64 29.07
CA GLN A 429 26.50 -15.47 30.13
C GLN A 429 28.04 -15.52 30.01
N GLU A 430 28.57 -15.75 28.81
CA GLU A 430 30.02 -15.75 28.57
C GLU A 430 30.64 -14.36 28.80
N LEU A 431 29.95 -13.29 28.40
CA LEU A 431 30.38 -11.92 28.70
C LEU A 431 30.46 -11.67 30.21
N THR A 432 29.48 -12.14 31.00
CA THR A 432 29.50 -12.04 32.46
C THR A 432 30.69 -12.79 33.06
N LYS A 433 30.99 -14.01 32.60
CA LYS A 433 32.15 -14.77 33.07
C LYS A 433 33.46 -14.06 32.77
N MET A 434 33.57 -13.47 31.58
CA MET A 434 34.74 -12.68 31.20
C MET A 434 34.89 -11.42 32.08
N ILE A 435 33.80 -10.68 32.32
CA ILE A 435 33.81 -9.53 33.23
C ILE A 435 34.24 -9.95 34.64
N LEU A 436 33.71 -11.07 35.16
CA LEU A 436 34.06 -11.57 36.49
C LEU A 436 35.57 -11.89 36.59
N ARG A 437 36.13 -12.53 35.57
CA ARG A 437 37.55 -12.92 35.51
C ARG A 437 38.50 -11.74 35.32
N ASP A 438 38.14 -10.79 34.46
CA ASP A 438 39.06 -9.77 33.95
C ASP A 438 39.03 -8.46 34.75
N ASN A 439 38.03 -8.27 35.62
CA ASN A 439 37.94 -7.10 36.51
C ASN A 439 38.42 -7.46 37.92
N SER A 440 38.86 -6.44 38.67
CA SER A 440 39.19 -6.57 40.09
C SER A 440 37.97 -6.27 40.96
N TRP A 441 37.82 -6.94 42.10
CA TRP A 441 36.66 -6.80 42.98
C TRP A 441 37.07 -6.57 44.43
N VAL A 442 36.29 -5.80 45.19
CA VAL A 442 36.45 -5.73 46.66
C VAL A 442 36.01 -7.04 47.30
N ASN A 443 34.85 -7.54 46.87
CA ASN A 443 34.38 -8.90 47.10
C ASN A 443 33.83 -9.39 45.76
N GLU A 444 34.11 -10.64 45.42
CA GLU A 444 33.63 -11.22 44.17
C GLU A 444 32.09 -11.17 44.10
N PRO A 445 31.49 -10.60 43.04
CA PRO A 445 30.04 -10.46 42.93
C PRO A 445 29.37 -11.79 42.62
N GLU A 446 28.16 -11.98 43.13
CA GLU A 446 27.36 -13.19 42.88
C GLU A 446 26.64 -13.08 41.53
N ILE A 447 26.64 -14.15 40.74
CA ILE A 447 25.88 -14.23 39.49
C ILE A 447 24.46 -14.68 39.81
N ILE A 448 23.47 -13.83 39.49
CA ILE A 448 22.05 -14.08 39.77
C ILE A 448 21.32 -14.52 38.50
N ASP A 449 20.39 -15.48 38.65
CA ASP A 449 19.45 -15.84 37.59
C ASP A 449 18.20 -14.95 37.64
N ILE A 450 17.84 -14.38 36.50
CA ILE A 450 16.63 -13.57 36.29
C ILE A 450 15.33 -14.28 36.71
N ASN A 451 15.30 -15.62 36.72
CA ASN A 451 14.14 -16.43 37.11
C ASN A 451 14.01 -16.68 38.60
N ASN A 452 15.08 -16.46 39.36
CA ASN A 452 15.10 -16.64 40.79
C ASN A 452 15.57 -15.35 41.47
N PRO A 453 14.76 -14.27 41.40
CA PRO A 453 15.10 -12.99 42.04
C PRO A 453 15.19 -13.10 43.57
N ASP A 454 14.72 -14.21 44.17
CA ASP A 454 14.82 -14.48 45.61
C ASP A 454 16.27 -14.62 46.09
N GLY A 455 17.25 -14.72 45.18
CA GLY A 455 18.69 -14.68 45.51
C GLY A 455 19.24 -13.28 45.80
N ILE A 456 18.46 -12.21 45.59
CA ILE A 456 18.88 -10.84 45.87
C ILE A 456 18.39 -10.43 47.26
N ASP A 457 19.30 -10.02 48.14
CA ASP A 457 18.94 -9.51 49.47
C ASP A 457 18.39 -8.07 49.35
N PRO A 458 17.11 -7.80 49.73
CA PRO A 458 16.51 -6.47 49.69
C PRO A 458 17.19 -5.42 50.55
N GLU A 459 17.93 -5.85 51.58
CA GLU A 459 18.56 -4.95 52.55
C GLU A 459 19.99 -4.57 52.17
N VAL A 460 20.59 -5.26 51.18
CA VAL A 460 21.97 -5.02 50.72
C VAL A 460 22.06 -3.75 49.89
N SER A 461 23.05 -2.91 50.22
CA SER A 461 23.45 -1.76 49.42
C SER A 461 24.66 -2.09 48.54
N GLY A 462 24.67 -1.55 47.32
CA GLY A 462 25.74 -1.79 46.36
C GLY A 462 25.27 -1.59 44.92
N THR A 463 26.00 -2.18 43.97
CA THR A 463 25.67 -2.11 42.55
C THR A 463 25.25 -3.48 42.03
N ILE A 464 24.20 -3.53 41.22
CA ILE A 464 23.86 -4.67 40.37
C ILE A 464 24.15 -4.32 38.91
N VAL A 465 24.92 -5.17 38.22
CA VAL A 465 25.24 -4.97 36.81
C VAL A 465 24.42 -5.93 35.98
N VAL A 466 23.52 -5.37 35.16
CA VAL A 466 22.78 -6.13 34.15
C VAL A 466 23.67 -6.27 32.93
N VAL A 467 24.10 -7.50 32.62
CA VAL A 467 25.05 -7.78 31.55
C VAL A 467 24.32 -8.36 30.34
N GLY A 468 24.51 -7.74 29.18
CA GLY A 468 23.94 -8.21 27.92
C GLY A 468 24.96 -8.20 26.78
N ALA A 469 25.06 -9.30 26.04
CA ALA A 469 25.85 -9.37 24.82
C ALA A 469 25.27 -8.43 23.74
N THR A 470 23.96 -8.52 23.51
CA THR A 470 23.25 -7.64 22.57
C THR A 470 21.87 -7.24 23.09
N PHE A 471 21.27 -6.21 22.49
CA PHE A 471 19.83 -5.98 22.60
C PHE A 471 19.23 -5.64 21.25
N VAL A 472 17.95 -5.95 21.05
CA VAL A 472 17.21 -5.65 19.81
C VAL A 472 15.98 -4.77 20.08
N THR A 473 15.08 -5.19 20.98
CA THR A 473 13.84 -4.45 21.30
C THR A 473 13.80 -3.84 22.69
N GLY A 474 14.80 -4.11 23.53
CA GLY A 474 14.84 -3.64 24.93
C GLY A 474 13.85 -4.34 25.88
N ARG A 475 12.96 -5.22 25.39
CA ARG A 475 11.90 -5.86 26.20
C ARG A 475 12.42 -6.57 27.45
N HIS A 476 13.48 -7.39 27.32
CA HIS A 476 14.07 -8.08 28.47
C HIS A 476 14.67 -7.10 29.48
N TYR A 477 15.31 -6.03 29.02
CA TYR A 477 15.85 -4.99 29.90
C TYR A 477 14.75 -4.22 30.63
N PHE A 478 13.61 -3.93 29.99
CA PHE A 478 12.47 -3.30 30.67
C PHE A 478 11.82 -4.21 31.71
N PHE A 479 11.76 -5.51 31.43
CA PHE A 479 11.30 -6.49 32.42
C PHE A 479 12.23 -6.52 33.64
N ILE A 480 13.55 -6.59 33.42
CA ILE A 480 14.57 -6.52 34.49
C ILE A 480 14.44 -5.20 35.26
N ASN A 481 14.34 -4.06 34.57
CA ASN A 481 14.18 -2.76 35.21
C ASN A 481 12.95 -2.73 36.15
N ARG A 482 11.86 -3.39 35.76
CA ARG A 482 10.66 -3.52 36.62
C ARG A 482 10.92 -4.41 37.83
N LEU A 483 11.61 -5.54 37.67
CA LEU A 483 11.97 -6.43 38.77
C LEU A 483 12.89 -5.75 39.79
N LEU A 484 13.88 -5.00 39.30
CA LEU A 484 14.88 -4.33 40.13
C LEU A 484 14.29 -3.20 41.00
N ARG A 485 13.06 -2.73 40.73
CA ARG A 485 12.36 -1.76 41.60
C ARG A 485 12.08 -2.29 43.00
N ASN A 486 12.04 -3.61 43.18
CA ASN A 486 11.86 -4.24 44.49
C ASN A 486 13.12 -4.13 45.37
N PHE A 487 14.24 -3.65 44.82
CA PHE A 487 15.55 -3.57 45.49
C PHE A 487 16.09 -2.13 45.45
N PRO A 488 15.44 -1.16 46.13
CA PRO A 488 15.73 0.27 45.99
C PRO A 488 17.12 0.68 46.53
N LYS A 489 17.75 -0.16 47.35
CA LYS A 489 19.11 0.08 47.89
C LYS A 489 20.23 -0.26 46.91
N LEU A 490 19.91 -0.93 45.80
CA LEU A 490 20.86 -1.26 44.75
C LEU A 490 20.86 -0.18 43.66
N SER A 491 22.06 0.24 43.27
CA SER A 491 22.26 1.01 42.03
C SER A 491 22.33 0.06 40.84
N VAL A 492 21.68 0.41 39.74
CA VAL A 492 21.66 -0.44 38.53
C VAL A 492 22.59 0.12 37.46
N VAL A 493 23.45 -0.73 36.92
CA VAL A 493 24.27 -0.44 35.73
C VAL A 493 23.90 -1.43 34.64
N TYR A 494 23.50 -0.93 33.47
CA TYR A 494 23.30 -1.76 32.28
C TYR A 494 24.58 -1.75 31.46
N PHE A 495 25.23 -2.91 31.34
CA PHE A 495 26.45 -3.09 30.56
C PHE A 495 26.18 -3.96 29.33
N ILE A 496 26.30 -3.36 28.14
CA ILE A 496 25.90 -3.98 26.88
C ILE A 496 27.10 -4.05 25.93
N GLY A 497 27.42 -5.25 25.42
CA GLY A 497 28.48 -5.47 24.45
C GLY A 497 28.22 -4.78 23.10
N ILE A 498 27.18 -5.18 22.38
CA ILE A 498 26.79 -4.55 21.12
C ILE A 498 25.31 -4.15 21.18
N ALA A 499 25.07 -2.84 21.27
CA ALA A 499 23.74 -2.25 21.17
C ALA A 499 23.26 -2.27 19.71
N ARG A 500 22.28 -3.10 19.40
CA ARG A 500 21.71 -3.25 18.04
C ARG A 500 20.30 -2.70 17.99
N SER A 501 20.07 -1.71 17.13
CA SER A 501 18.71 -1.18 16.90
C SER A 501 18.45 -0.95 15.42
N PHE A 502 17.19 -0.68 15.04
CA PHE A 502 16.89 -0.33 13.64
C PHE A 502 17.22 1.14 13.33
N SER A 503 17.28 2.01 14.34
CA SER A 503 17.63 3.42 14.17
C SER A 503 18.24 4.01 15.44
N LYS A 504 19.01 5.09 15.27
CA LYS A 504 19.57 5.86 16.39
C LYS A 504 18.50 6.35 17.35
N GLN A 505 17.41 6.92 16.82
CA GLN A 505 16.30 7.42 17.63
C GLN A 505 15.69 6.32 18.52
N PHE A 506 15.56 5.11 18.00
CA PHE A 506 15.05 3.99 18.79
C PHE A 506 16.03 3.58 19.91
N SER A 507 17.33 3.55 19.61
CA SER A 507 18.38 3.29 20.60
C SER A 507 18.36 4.33 21.73
N ASP A 508 18.30 5.62 21.37
CA ASP A 508 18.27 6.74 22.31
C ASP A 508 17.03 6.65 23.23
N ASN A 509 15.88 6.25 22.68
CA ASN A 509 14.66 6.04 23.47
C ASN A 509 14.80 4.88 24.47
N ILE A 510 15.39 3.74 24.06
CA ILE A 510 15.66 2.63 24.98
C ILE A 510 16.60 3.08 26.09
N LYS A 511 17.70 3.74 25.71
CA LYS A 511 18.71 4.25 26.65
C LYS A 511 18.11 5.20 27.67
N SER A 512 17.29 6.15 27.22
CA SER A 512 16.58 7.09 28.09
C SER A 512 15.66 6.36 29.06
N ASN A 513 14.82 5.44 28.57
CA ASN A 513 13.86 4.74 29.41
C ASN A 513 14.50 3.79 30.43
N LEU A 514 15.59 3.12 30.07
CA LEU A 514 16.36 2.28 31.01
C LEU A 514 17.14 3.12 32.04
N GLY A 515 17.56 4.33 31.66
CA GLY A 515 18.30 5.25 32.53
C GLY A 515 17.46 5.94 33.61
N ILE A 516 16.13 5.81 33.57
CA ILE A 516 15.23 6.39 34.57
C ILE A 516 15.29 5.61 35.88
N GLY A 517 15.68 6.30 36.95
CA GLY A 517 15.56 5.83 38.34
C GLY A 517 14.90 6.88 39.23
N GLU A 518 15.08 6.75 40.54
CA GLU A 518 14.46 7.63 41.57
C GLU A 518 14.80 9.12 41.37
N TYR A 519 15.97 9.42 40.79
CA TYR A 519 16.47 10.79 40.59
C TYR A 519 16.38 11.26 39.13
N GLY A 520 15.57 10.60 38.28
CA GLY A 520 15.31 11.01 36.89
C GLY A 520 16.08 10.24 35.80
N GLY A 521 16.08 10.77 34.57
CA GLY A 521 16.46 10.06 33.33
C GLY A 521 17.94 9.72 33.11
N LYS A 522 18.78 9.79 34.16
CA LYS A 522 20.21 9.40 34.12
C LYS A 522 20.66 8.74 35.42
N THR A 523 19.74 8.30 36.26
CA THR A 523 20.07 7.66 37.54
C THR A 523 20.80 6.34 37.31
N PHE A 524 20.37 5.56 36.33
CA PHE A 524 21.01 4.29 35.99
C PHE A 524 21.90 4.43 34.74
N PRO A 525 23.21 4.18 34.84
CA PRO A 525 24.09 4.17 33.68
C PRO A 525 23.70 3.08 32.69
N VAL A 526 23.54 3.46 31.42
CA VAL A 526 23.35 2.52 30.30
C VAL A 526 24.55 2.64 29.38
N VAL A 527 25.41 1.62 29.42
CA VAL A 527 26.74 1.60 28.83
C VAL A 527 26.76 0.64 27.65
N HIS A 528 27.06 1.16 26.48
CA HIS A 528 27.21 0.36 25.25
C HIS A 528 28.71 0.33 24.89
N VAL A 529 29.29 -0.84 24.64
CA VAL A 529 30.66 -0.93 24.12
C VAL A 529 30.66 -0.51 22.66
N ASP A 530 29.83 -1.14 21.82
CA ASP A 530 29.52 -0.65 20.46
C ASP A 530 28.03 -0.43 20.26
N GLU A 531 27.69 0.44 19.32
CA GLU A 531 26.32 0.74 18.92
C GLU A 531 26.20 0.73 17.40
N ILE A 532 25.26 -0.07 16.90
CA ILE A 532 25.04 -0.31 15.47
C ILE A 532 23.56 -0.25 15.11
N TYR A 533 23.30 0.15 13.86
CA TYR A 533 21.93 0.33 13.34
C TYR A 533 21.67 -0.53 12.10
N ILE A 534 20.94 -1.64 12.28
CA ILE A 534 20.66 -2.62 11.22
C ILE A 534 19.20 -3.11 11.26
N PRO A 535 18.67 -3.66 10.15
CA PRO A 535 17.30 -4.17 10.10
C PRO A 535 17.02 -5.24 11.16
N GLN A 536 15.78 -5.27 11.65
CA GLN A 536 15.27 -6.25 12.63
C GLN A 536 14.47 -7.37 11.95
N GLY A 537 14.99 -7.94 10.85
CA GLY A 537 14.34 -9.06 10.16
C GLY A 537 14.37 -10.34 11.01
N LYS A 538 13.23 -10.72 11.60
CA LYS A 538 12.99 -12.02 12.25
C LYS A 538 11.80 -12.70 11.56
N GLY A 539 12.01 -13.93 11.08
CA GLY A 539 10.98 -14.75 10.44
C GLY A 539 11.03 -14.73 8.91
N GLU A 540 10.16 -13.95 8.28
CA GLU A 540 10.09 -13.87 6.81
C GLU A 540 11.21 -12.95 6.26
N ASN A 541 12.32 -13.56 5.82
CA ASN A 541 13.46 -12.86 5.22
C ASN A 541 13.70 -13.28 3.75
N SER A 542 14.70 -12.68 3.10
CA SER A 542 14.93 -12.91 1.66
C SER A 542 15.20 -14.37 1.31
N TRP A 543 15.82 -15.14 2.20
CA TRP A 543 16.11 -16.57 1.99
C TRP A 543 14.91 -17.46 2.30
N THR A 544 14.06 -17.06 3.25
CA THR A 544 12.76 -17.72 3.47
C THR A 544 11.89 -17.59 2.20
N LYS A 545 11.84 -16.40 1.59
CA LYS A 545 11.14 -16.16 0.31
C LYS A 545 11.74 -16.93 -0.86
N GLU A 546 13.07 -16.97 -0.93
CA GLU A 546 13.81 -17.79 -1.90
C GLU A 546 13.45 -19.28 -1.77
N SER A 547 13.45 -19.84 -0.56
CA SER A 547 13.10 -21.26 -0.34
C SER A 547 11.68 -21.59 -0.81
N LEU A 548 10.71 -20.70 -0.55
CA LEU A 548 9.34 -20.85 -1.06
C LEU A 548 9.29 -20.83 -2.59
N PHE A 549 10.01 -19.89 -3.20
CA PHE A 549 10.10 -19.77 -4.66
C PHE A 549 10.76 -21.00 -5.30
N ILE A 550 11.86 -21.48 -4.73
CA ILE A 550 12.57 -22.67 -5.19
C ILE A 550 11.66 -23.89 -5.15
N ARG A 551 10.94 -24.09 -4.04
CA ARG A 551 9.99 -25.21 -3.91
C ARG A 551 8.90 -25.17 -4.99
N GLU A 552 8.37 -23.98 -5.28
CA GLU A 552 7.39 -23.81 -6.36
C GLU A 552 7.99 -24.11 -7.74
N LEU A 553 9.21 -23.60 -7.99
CA LEU A 553 9.93 -23.76 -9.25
C LEU A 553 10.27 -25.23 -9.52
N LEU A 554 10.85 -25.93 -8.54
CA LEU A 554 11.23 -27.34 -8.65
C LEU A 554 10.04 -28.26 -8.93
N GLY A 555 8.83 -27.90 -8.49
CA GLY A 555 7.60 -28.65 -8.78
C GLY A 555 7.07 -28.46 -10.21
N LYS A 556 7.63 -27.54 -11.00
CA LYS A 556 7.13 -27.17 -12.34
C LYS A 556 8.13 -27.42 -13.47
N ILE A 557 9.39 -27.69 -13.16
CA ILE A 557 10.46 -27.85 -14.15
C ILE A 557 10.93 -29.30 -14.25
N ASP A 558 11.56 -29.66 -15.38
CA ASP A 558 12.10 -31.00 -15.63
C ASP A 558 13.28 -31.30 -14.70
N HIS A 559 13.22 -32.44 -14.00
CA HIS A 559 14.27 -32.94 -13.09
C HIS A 559 15.64 -33.15 -13.75
N THR A 560 15.68 -33.31 -15.07
CA THR A 560 16.93 -33.51 -15.82
C THR A 560 17.59 -32.19 -16.24
N SER A 561 16.87 -31.06 -16.17
CA SER A 561 17.35 -29.74 -16.59
C SER A 561 18.52 -29.22 -15.72
N GLN A 562 19.35 -28.35 -16.30
CA GLN A 562 20.41 -27.68 -15.55
C GLN A 562 19.85 -26.77 -14.45
N LEU A 563 18.70 -26.14 -14.73
CA LEU A 563 17.99 -25.30 -13.78
C LEU A 563 17.53 -26.06 -12.54
N PHE A 564 17.01 -27.29 -12.73
CA PHE A 564 16.61 -28.14 -11.61
C PHE A 564 17.82 -28.47 -10.73
N LYS A 565 18.93 -28.92 -11.32
CA LYS A 565 20.15 -29.25 -10.56
C LYS A 565 20.68 -28.05 -9.78
N PHE A 566 20.69 -26.88 -10.39
CA PHE A 566 21.13 -25.63 -9.75
C PHE A 566 20.28 -25.30 -8.51
N PHE A 567 18.95 -25.32 -8.65
CA PHE A 567 18.06 -24.97 -7.54
C PHE A 567 17.83 -26.08 -6.53
N ASP A 568 17.99 -27.36 -6.90
CA ASP A 568 17.98 -28.48 -5.95
C ASP A 568 19.19 -28.40 -5.02
N GLU A 569 20.38 -28.12 -5.56
CA GLU A 569 21.57 -27.91 -4.73
C GLU A 569 21.42 -26.69 -3.82
N ARG A 570 20.90 -25.58 -4.36
CA ARG A 570 20.58 -24.40 -3.55
C ARG A 570 19.58 -24.71 -2.43
N ASN A 571 18.55 -25.50 -2.72
CA ASN A 571 17.56 -25.91 -1.73
C ASN A 571 18.22 -26.71 -0.58
N ARG A 572 19.15 -27.62 -0.89
CA ARG A 572 19.91 -28.36 0.13
C ARG A 572 20.76 -27.45 0.99
N ILE A 573 21.44 -26.46 0.39
CA ILE A 573 22.22 -25.45 1.13
C ILE A 573 21.32 -24.72 2.14
N LEU A 574 20.15 -24.24 1.70
CA LEU A 574 19.21 -23.52 2.58
C LEU A 574 18.64 -24.42 3.70
N LEU A 575 18.38 -25.70 3.42
CA LEU A 575 17.95 -26.66 4.43
C LEU A 575 19.06 -26.96 5.44
N ASN A 576 20.30 -27.13 4.97
CA ASN A 576 21.47 -27.43 5.79
C ASN A 576 21.99 -26.23 6.59
N ALA A 577 21.61 -25.00 6.22
CA ALA A 577 21.92 -23.78 6.98
C ALA A 577 21.47 -23.88 8.46
N ARG A 578 20.44 -24.71 8.73
CA ARG A 578 20.00 -25.04 10.10
C ARG A 578 21.11 -25.67 10.94
N GLY A 579 21.81 -26.66 10.40
CA GLY A 579 22.89 -27.36 11.12
C GLY A 579 24.17 -26.53 11.24
N LYS A 580 24.41 -25.61 10.29
CA LYS A 580 25.60 -24.74 10.25
C LYS A 580 25.44 -23.42 11.02
N LYS A 581 24.32 -23.21 11.72
CA LYS A 581 24.02 -21.94 12.41
C LYS A 581 24.13 -20.73 11.46
N GLY A 582 23.43 -20.79 10.32
CA GLY A 582 23.37 -19.73 9.31
C GLY A 582 24.32 -19.90 8.13
N LEU A 583 24.19 -19.01 7.16
CA LEU A 583 24.96 -18.95 5.91
C LEU A 583 26.20 -18.07 6.07
N CYS A 584 27.28 -18.45 5.38
CA CYS A 584 28.49 -17.66 5.21
C CYS A 584 28.83 -17.44 3.74
N ASN A 585 29.73 -18.23 3.12
CA ASN A 585 30.06 -18.08 1.70
C ASN A 585 29.00 -18.59 0.72
N ASP A 586 27.95 -19.22 1.23
CA ASP A 586 26.76 -19.62 0.48
C ASP A 586 25.59 -18.64 0.72
N THR A 587 25.86 -17.37 1.01
CA THR A 587 24.79 -16.38 1.26
C THR A 587 23.99 -16.10 -0.02
N PHE A 588 24.66 -15.91 -1.15
CA PHE A 588 24.02 -15.60 -2.43
C PHE A 588 23.99 -16.81 -3.38
N LEU A 589 23.23 -16.71 -4.47
CA LEU A 589 23.32 -17.63 -5.58
C LEU A 589 24.71 -17.53 -6.23
N PRO A 590 25.33 -18.66 -6.61
CA PRO A 590 26.58 -18.64 -7.36
C PRO A 590 26.34 -18.12 -8.78
N THR A 591 27.43 -17.88 -9.50
CA THR A 591 27.39 -17.55 -10.93
C THR A 591 26.76 -18.68 -11.74
N VAL A 592 26.50 -18.43 -13.03
CA VAL A 592 25.99 -19.48 -13.94
C VAL A 592 26.94 -20.67 -14.09
N SER A 593 28.25 -20.46 -13.87
CA SER A 593 29.29 -21.50 -13.86
C SER A 593 29.41 -22.21 -12.51
N GLY A 594 28.70 -21.75 -11.47
CA GLY A 594 28.73 -22.33 -10.12
C GLY A 594 29.80 -21.72 -9.20
N GLU A 595 30.43 -20.62 -9.59
CA GLU A 595 31.44 -19.94 -8.78
C GLU A 595 30.81 -19.06 -7.69
N THR A 596 31.48 -18.95 -6.56
CA THR A 596 31.03 -18.11 -5.44
C THR A 596 31.29 -16.64 -5.72
N LEU A 597 30.32 -15.77 -5.43
CA LEU A 597 30.49 -14.33 -5.58
C LEU A 597 31.52 -13.80 -4.55
N CYS A 598 32.51 -13.07 -5.04
CA CYS A 598 33.63 -12.54 -4.26
C CYS A 598 33.72 -11.01 -4.38
N LEU A 599 34.24 -10.36 -3.33
CA LEU A 599 34.46 -8.92 -3.32
C LEU A 599 35.81 -8.56 -3.96
N ARG A 600 35.82 -7.60 -4.89
CA ARG A 600 37.06 -7.12 -5.51
C ARG A 600 37.72 -6.04 -4.65
N LYS A 601 38.98 -5.71 -4.97
CA LYS A 601 39.70 -4.62 -4.32
C LYS A 601 38.99 -3.29 -4.56
N GLY A 602 39.05 -2.37 -3.58
CA GLY A 602 38.54 -1.01 -3.73
C GLY A 602 37.07 -0.82 -3.32
N PHE A 603 36.51 -1.70 -2.49
CA PHE A 603 35.15 -1.55 -1.98
C PHE A 603 34.96 -0.23 -1.21
N VAL A 604 34.13 0.65 -1.78
CA VAL A 604 34.03 2.06 -1.38
C VAL A 604 33.57 2.31 0.06
N TYR A 605 32.86 1.36 0.66
CA TYR A 605 32.28 1.47 2.00
C TYR A 605 33.24 1.05 3.12
N TRP A 606 34.36 0.41 2.78
CA TRP A 606 35.42 0.05 3.73
C TRP A 606 36.60 1.00 3.55
N ASN A 607 36.95 1.74 4.61
CA ASN A 607 38.07 2.68 4.64
C ASN A 607 39.40 1.99 5.00
N PHE A 608 39.48 0.67 4.81
CA PHE A 608 40.65 -0.17 5.03
C PHE A 608 40.88 -1.04 3.80
N GLU A 609 42.06 -1.65 3.70
CA GLU A 609 42.40 -2.50 2.56
C GLU A 609 41.51 -3.75 2.50
N VAL A 610 40.83 -3.93 1.37
CA VAL A 610 40.03 -5.13 1.08
C VAL A 610 40.95 -6.27 0.68
N LYS A 611 40.88 -7.37 1.42
CA LYS A 611 41.53 -8.64 1.09
C LYS A 611 40.46 -9.64 0.64
N PRO A 612 40.30 -9.90 -0.67
CA PRO A 612 39.24 -10.74 -1.22
C PRO A 612 39.09 -12.10 -0.54
N GLU A 613 40.22 -12.69 -0.10
CA GLU A 613 40.30 -14.02 0.51
C GLU A 613 39.61 -14.11 1.88
N ILE A 614 39.40 -12.97 2.53
CA ILE A 614 38.78 -12.86 3.87
C ILE A 614 37.58 -11.90 3.87
N ALA A 615 37.09 -11.50 2.68
CA ALA A 615 35.92 -10.65 2.50
C ALA A 615 34.66 -11.52 2.31
N PHE A 616 34.16 -12.07 3.41
CA PHE A 616 33.04 -13.02 3.40
C PHE A 616 31.71 -12.34 3.03
N GLN A 617 30.83 -13.07 2.32
CA GLN A 617 29.54 -12.56 1.86
C GLN A 617 28.64 -11.94 2.95
N PRO A 618 28.53 -12.48 4.18
CA PRO A 618 27.74 -11.87 5.24
C PRO A 618 28.24 -10.48 5.66
N GLN A 619 29.55 -10.21 5.56
CA GLN A 619 30.13 -8.91 5.91
C GLN A 619 29.74 -7.85 4.88
N VAL A 620 29.77 -8.23 3.59
CA VAL A 620 29.32 -7.37 2.50
C VAL A 620 27.81 -7.13 2.60
N TYR A 621 27.04 -8.19 2.89
CA TYR A 621 25.61 -8.08 3.12
C TYR A 621 25.27 -7.16 4.29
N PHE A 622 25.97 -7.32 5.43
CA PHE A 622 25.83 -6.45 6.59
C PHE A 622 26.12 -4.99 6.23
N THR A 623 27.17 -4.76 5.45
CA THR A 623 27.58 -3.41 5.02
C THR A 623 26.49 -2.75 4.19
N ILE A 624 25.99 -3.42 3.15
CA ILE A 624 24.95 -2.88 2.28
C ILE A 624 23.61 -2.75 3.00
N SER A 625 23.24 -3.74 3.83
CA SER A 625 22.04 -3.68 4.67
C SER A 625 22.07 -2.50 5.63
N SER A 626 23.24 -2.16 6.20
CA SER A 626 23.41 -1.00 7.08
C SER A 626 23.23 0.33 6.33
N VAL A 627 23.77 0.43 5.11
CA VAL A 627 23.60 1.60 4.23
C VAL A 627 22.13 1.81 3.89
N ILE A 628 21.45 0.77 3.41
CA ILE A 628 20.03 0.82 3.05
C ILE A 628 19.16 1.10 4.29
N ASN A 629 19.48 0.48 5.43
CA ASN A 629 18.76 0.71 6.68
C ASN A 629 18.87 2.16 7.15
N ARG A 630 20.05 2.80 7.04
CA ARG A 630 20.16 4.23 7.34
C ARG A 630 19.22 5.05 6.47
N LEU A 631 19.28 4.88 5.15
CA LEU A 631 18.43 5.62 4.21
C LEU A 631 16.93 5.38 4.45
N ARG A 632 16.53 4.18 4.91
CA ARG A 632 15.14 3.88 5.31
C ARG A 632 14.66 4.67 6.51
N ASN A 633 15.57 5.03 7.40
CA ASN A 633 15.26 5.76 8.63
C ASN A 633 15.48 7.27 8.49
N GLU A 634 15.90 7.75 7.31
CA GLU A 634 15.92 9.19 7.02
C GLU A 634 14.48 9.72 6.85
N PRO A 635 14.20 10.95 7.28
CA PRO A 635 12.87 11.56 7.10
C PRO A 635 12.42 11.59 5.63
N LEU A 636 11.11 11.45 5.39
CA LEU A 636 10.51 11.38 4.04
C LEU A 636 10.79 12.61 3.16
N ASN A 637 11.02 13.77 3.78
CA ASN A 637 11.20 15.06 3.11
C ASN A 637 12.67 15.34 2.73
N VAL A 638 13.61 14.44 3.04
CA VAL A 638 15.02 14.58 2.69
C VAL A 638 15.27 13.98 1.31
N GLU A 639 16.10 14.65 0.51
CA GLU A 639 16.44 14.24 -0.87
C GLU A 639 17.02 12.81 -0.94
N ARG A 640 17.79 12.41 0.07
CA ARG A 640 18.41 11.08 0.17
C ARG A 640 17.70 10.21 1.20
N SER A 641 16.45 9.85 0.92
CA SER A 641 15.67 8.93 1.76
C SER A 641 15.19 7.72 0.95
N LEU A 642 15.23 6.55 1.57
CA LEU A 642 14.55 5.34 1.09
C LEU A 642 13.31 5.00 1.93
N ASN A 643 12.89 5.91 2.81
CA ASN A 643 11.66 5.77 3.59
C ASN A 643 10.45 5.78 2.65
N GLN A 644 9.43 4.97 2.91
CA GLN A 644 8.31 4.78 1.99
C GLN A 644 7.02 5.35 2.59
N SER A 645 6.17 5.97 1.79
CA SER A 645 4.81 6.34 2.20
C SER A 645 3.79 6.01 1.11
N THR A 646 2.51 6.27 1.38
CA THR A 646 1.45 6.13 0.37
C THR A 646 1.63 7.11 -0.78
N TYR A 647 2.19 8.30 -0.52
CA TYR A 647 2.30 9.40 -1.48
C TYR A 647 3.71 9.60 -2.03
N VAL A 648 4.72 8.96 -1.46
CA VAL A 648 6.12 9.09 -1.87
C VAL A 648 6.73 7.71 -2.03
N ARG A 649 7.26 7.46 -3.23
CA ARG A 649 7.98 6.24 -3.58
C ARG A 649 9.45 6.59 -3.79
N ASN A 650 10.30 5.97 -3.00
CA ASN A 650 11.74 6.16 -3.12
C ASN A 650 12.36 4.89 -3.72
N LEU A 651 12.84 5.00 -4.96
CA LEU A 651 13.44 3.91 -5.73
C LEU A 651 14.97 3.97 -5.65
N ILE A 652 15.62 2.81 -5.56
CA ILE A 652 17.07 2.72 -5.79
C ILE A 652 17.29 2.83 -7.29
N SER A 653 18.07 3.81 -7.72
CA SER A 653 18.36 4.01 -9.14
C SER A 653 18.95 2.75 -9.78
N ALA A 654 18.49 2.39 -10.98
CA ALA A 654 19.08 1.30 -11.77
C ALA A 654 20.59 1.52 -12.01
N GLU A 655 21.02 2.77 -12.11
CA GLU A 655 22.45 3.12 -12.27
C GLU A 655 23.31 2.73 -11.06
N THR A 656 22.71 2.50 -9.89
CA THR A 656 23.42 1.96 -8.74
C THR A 656 24.11 0.63 -9.09
N PHE A 657 23.46 -0.23 -9.89
CA PHE A 657 24.03 -1.52 -10.26
C PHE A 657 25.15 -1.42 -11.30
N ASN A 658 25.16 -0.35 -12.12
CA ASN A 658 26.31 -0.04 -12.97
C ASN A 658 27.51 0.47 -12.17
N ARG A 659 27.27 1.28 -11.13
CA ARG A 659 28.34 1.87 -10.29
C ARG A 659 28.97 0.84 -9.35
N PHE A 660 28.17 -0.08 -8.84
CA PHE A 660 28.62 -1.21 -8.04
C PHE A 660 28.64 -2.46 -8.92
N ASN A 661 29.72 -2.62 -9.66
CA ASN A 661 29.88 -3.69 -10.65
C ASN A 661 30.24 -5.05 -10.03
N ASP A 662 30.61 -5.12 -8.75
CA ASP A 662 30.80 -6.40 -8.06
C ASP A 662 29.45 -7.07 -7.80
N GLY A 663 29.30 -8.29 -8.29
CA GLY A 663 28.09 -9.08 -8.16
C GLY A 663 27.72 -9.40 -6.72
N ILE A 664 28.70 -9.58 -5.82
CA ILE A 664 28.44 -9.72 -4.38
C ILE A 664 27.76 -8.46 -3.80
N ILE A 665 28.09 -7.27 -4.31
CA ILE A 665 27.47 -6.00 -3.89
C ILE A 665 26.08 -5.90 -4.51
N GLN A 666 25.94 -6.20 -5.80
CA GLN A 666 24.65 -6.19 -6.50
C GLN A 666 23.65 -7.16 -5.84
N ALA A 667 24.07 -8.40 -5.57
CA ALA A 667 23.33 -9.40 -4.82
C ALA A 667 22.94 -8.88 -3.43
N SER A 668 23.88 -8.26 -2.71
CA SER A 668 23.60 -7.66 -1.40
C SER A 668 22.53 -6.57 -1.49
N ILE A 669 22.57 -5.70 -2.50
CA ILE A 669 21.54 -4.66 -2.72
C ILE A 669 20.19 -5.31 -3.00
N LEU A 670 20.15 -6.30 -3.91
CA LEU A 670 18.92 -7.01 -4.26
C LEU A 670 18.30 -7.70 -3.05
N ARG A 671 19.11 -8.32 -2.17
CA ARG A 671 18.64 -9.01 -0.96
C ARG A 671 18.23 -8.04 0.16
N ALA A 672 18.96 -6.95 0.34
CA ALA A 672 18.68 -5.96 1.39
C ALA A 672 17.51 -5.02 1.05
N ALA A 673 17.30 -4.71 -0.23
CA ALA A 673 16.23 -3.83 -0.70
C ALA A 673 14.84 -4.39 -0.33
N ASP A 674 13.86 -3.50 -0.22
CA ASP A 674 12.46 -3.89 -0.10
C ASP A 674 11.83 -3.86 -1.51
N TYR A 675 10.76 -4.60 -1.74
CA TYR A 675 10.15 -4.69 -3.08
C TYR A 675 9.77 -3.30 -3.63
N ARG A 676 9.34 -2.39 -2.75
CA ARG A 676 9.00 -1.00 -3.09
C ARG A 676 10.17 -0.20 -3.64
N MET A 677 11.41 -0.56 -3.29
CA MET A 677 12.63 0.15 -3.69
C MET A 677 13.13 -0.23 -5.09
N LEU A 678 12.69 -1.38 -5.60
CA LEU A 678 13.07 -1.94 -6.90
C LEU A 678 11.83 -2.12 -7.82
N SER A 679 10.77 -1.36 -7.52
CA SER A 679 9.54 -1.29 -8.32
C SER A 679 9.74 -0.36 -9.51
N TYR A 680 10.56 -0.79 -10.48
CA TYR A 680 10.85 0.02 -11.68
C TYR A 680 9.68 0.09 -12.65
N ASP A 681 8.70 -0.81 -12.54
CA ASP A 681 7.41 -0.74 -13.19
C ASP A 681 6.68 0.61 -12.99
N LEU A 682 7.01 1.33 -11.92
CA LEU A 682 6.45 2.64 -11.59
C LEU A 682 7.08 3.82 -12.37
N ASP A 683 8.27 3.67 -12.96
CA ASP A 683 8.98 4.73 -13.69
C ASP A 683 9.57 4.21 -15.01
N GLU A 684 9.17 4.82 -16.12
CA GLU A 684 9.58 4.38 -17.47
C GLU A 684 11.09 4.41 -17.68
N ASN A 685 11.75 5.47 -17.21
CA ASN A 685 13.18 5.63 -17.40
C ASN A 685 13.96 4.60 -16.59
N GLN A 686 13.56 4.32 -15.34
CA GLN A 686 14.21 3.31 -14.53
C GLN A 686 13.93 1.89 -15.02
N SER A 687 12.72 1.60 -15.51
CA SER A 687 12.38 0.30 -16.10
C SER A 687 13.24 0.01 -17.34
N LEU A 688 13.36 0.99 -18.24
CA LEU A 688 14.22 0.89 -19.41
C LEU A 688 15.70 0.78 -19.03
N ALA A 689 16.18 1.61 -18.11
CA ALA A 689 17.58 1.58 -17.66
C ALA A 689 17.95 0.23 -17.02
N MET A 690 17.06 -0.35 -16.21
CA MET A 690 17.26 -1.67 -15.63
C MET A 690 17.24 -2.76 -16.71
N THR A 691 16.36 -2.65 -17.70
CA THR A 691 16.28 -3.58 -18.83
C THR A 691 17.57 -3.57 -19.65
N VAL A 692 18.09 -2.39 -19.97
CA VAL A 692 19.39 -2.23 -20.65
C VAL A 692 20.52 -2.85 -19.82
N PHE A 693 20.52 -2.61 -18.50
CA PHE A 693 21.49 -3.20 -17.60
C PHE A 693 21.42 -4.75 -17.60
N LEU A 694 20.22 -5.33 -17.46
CA LEU A 694 20.03 -6.78 -17.48
C LEU A 694 20.50 -7.41 -18.81
N LYS A 695 20.21 -6.76 -19.95
CA LYS A 695 20.73 -7.19 -21.26
C LYS A 695 22.26 -7.19 -21.30
N SER A 696 22.90 -6.19 -20.69
CA SER A 696 24.35 -6.15 -20.60
C SER A 696 24.96 -7.28 -19.76
N LEU A 697 24.22 -7.79 -18.74
CA LEU A 697 24.63 -8.98 -17.99
C LEU A 697 24.61 -10.23 -18.87
N ILE A 698 23.60 -10.37 -19.73
CA ILE A 698 23.49 -11.48 -20.69
C ILE A 698 24.64 -11.45 -21.70
N ASP A 699 24.97 -10.27 -22.23
CA ASP A 699 26.06 -10.13 -23.20
C ASP A 699 27.43 -10.50 -22.64
N ARG A 700 27.59 -10.45 -21.31
CA ARG A 700 28.84 -10.72 -20.59
C ARG A 700 28.67 -11.82 -19.54
N ILE A 701 27.81 -12.80 -19.82
CA ILE A 701 27.42 -13.85 -18.87
C ILE A 701 28.60 -14.69 -18.36
N ASP A 702 29.62 -14.90 -19.21
CA ASP A 702 30.81 -15.69 -18.89
C ASP A 702 31.93 -14.88 -18.21
N GLY A 703 31.71 -13.58 -17.94
CA GLY A 703 32.70 -12.72 -17.32
C GLY A 703 32.20 -12.05 -16.04
N ASP A 704 33.11 -11.36 -15.36
CA ASP A 704 32.87 -10.62 -14.11
C ASP A 704 31.62 -9.74 -14.12
N HIS A 705 31.28 -9.13 -15.26
CA HIS A 705 30.12 -8.25 -15.38
C HIS A 705 28.79 -9.00 -15.27
N GLY A 706 28.73 -10.26 -15.72
CA GLY A 706 27.50 -11.07 -15.72
C GLY A 706 27.30 -11.92 -14.45
N GLU A 707 28.23 -11.88 -13.50
CA GLU A 707 28.32 -12.85 -12.39
C GLU A 707 27.08 -12.90 -11.49
N ALA A 708 26.38 -11.77 -11.30
CA ALA A 708 25.18 -11.68 -10.46
C ALA A 708 23.85 -11.95 -11.20
N LEU A 709 23.89 -12.34 -12.48
CA LEU A 709 22.68 -12.61 -13.26
C LEU A 709 21.66 -13.53 -12.53
N PRO A 710 22.07 -14.64 -11.87
CA PRO A 710 21.12 -15.50 -11.15
C PRO A 710 20.35 -14.77 -10.04
N GLU A 711 20.98 -13.82 -9.33
CA GLU A 711 20.33 -13.01 -8.29
C GLU A 711 19.30 -12.04 -8.88
N PHE A 712 19.59 -11.44 -10.04
CA PHE A 712 18.61 -10.60 -10.75
C PHE A 712 17.40 -11.40 -11.23
N LEU A 713 17.62 -12.58 -11.79
CA LEU A 713 16.54 -13.47 -12.23
C LEU A 713 15.69 -13.94 -11.05
N LEU A 714 16.32 -14.28 -9.91
CA LEU A 714 15.60 -14.58 -8.68
C LEU A 714 14.79 -13.37 -8.18
N ALA A 715 15.36 -12.16 -8.20
CA ALA A 715 14.68 -10.94 -7.78
C ALA A 715 13.44 -10.63 -8.64
N LEU A 716 13.51 -10.88 -9.96
CA LEU A 716 12.37 -10.84 -10.88
C LEU A 716 11.32 -11.90 -10.52
N GLY A 717 11.75 -13.15 -10.31
CA GLY A 717 10.87 -14.26 -9.96
C GLY A 717 10.12 -14.08 -8.63
N LEU A 718 10.76 -13.41 -7.67
CA LEU A 718 10.19 -13.02 -6.39
C LEU A 718 9.30 -11.76 -6.48
N LYS A 719 9.17 -11.14 -7.66
CA LYS A 719 8.52 -9.82 -7.87
C LYS A 719 9.08 -8.72 -6.95
N LYS A 720 10.34 -8.89 -6.52
CA LYS A 720 11.08 -7.94 -5.71
C LYS A 720 11.63 -6.83 -6.59
N LEU A 721 12.24 -7.21 -7.72
CA LEU A 721 12.52 -6.35 -8.84
C LEU A 721 11.37 -6.47 -9.83
N ARG A 722 10.76 -5.36 -10.21
CA ARG A 722 9.67 -5.34 -11.20
C ARG A 722 9.99 -4.37 -12.31
N LEU A 723 9.69 -4.78 -13.53
CA LEU A 723 9.81 -3.98 -14.74
C LEU A 723 8.42 -3.80 -15.34
N LYS A 724 8.24 -2.76 -16.15
CA LYS A 724 7.05 -2.68 -16.99
C LYS A 724 6.96 -3.92 -17.88
N ARG A 725 5.73 -4.35 -18.16
CA ARG A 725 5.47 -5.59 -18.92
C ARG A 725 6.18 -5.61 -20.28
N LEU A 726 6.18 -4.48 -20.99
CA LEU A 726 6.85 -4.35 -22.28
C LEU A 726 8.36 -4.52 -22.16
N ASP A 727 8.98 -3.88 -21.16
CA ASP A 727 10.43 -3.92 -20.96
C ASP A 727 10.90 -5.30 -20.48
N PHE A 728 10.12 -5.96 -19.61
CA PHE A 728 10.42 -7.35 -19.24
C PHE A 728 10.31 -8.29 -20.46
N ASN A 729 9.30 -8.12 -21.31
CA ASN A 729 9.16 -8.93 -22.51
C ASN A 729 10.35 -8.72 -23.45
N ASP A 730 10.78 -7.47 -23.66
CA ASP A 730 11.95 -7.11 -24.45
C ASP A 730 13.26 -7.73 -23.88
N PHE A 731 13.47 -7.66 -22.56
CA PHE A 731 14.58 -8.37 -21.91
C PHE A 731 14.52 -9.88 -22.14
N ALA A 732 13.35 -10.48 -21.96
CA ALA A 732 13.20 -11.92 -22.00
C ALA A 732 13.35 -12.48 -23.42
N GLU A 733 12.79 -11.81 -24.44
CA GLU A 733 13.00 -12.15 -25.84
C GLU A 733 14.47 -12.03 -26.25
N TYR A 734 15.11 -10.91 -25.91
CA TYR A 734 16.54 -10.69 -26.16
C TYR A 734 17.40 -11.81 -25.58
N SER A 735 17.14 -12.17 -24.31
CA SER A 735 17.91 -13.18 -23.60
C SER A 735 17.76 -14.56 -24.23
N THR A 736 16.55 -14.93 -24.64
CA THR A 736 16.26 -16.23 -25.28
C THR A 736 16.88 -16.38 -26.67
N GLN A 737 17.18 -15.27 -27.35
CA GLN A 737 17.89 -15.27 -28.64
C GLN A 737 19.41 -15.42 -28.47
N LYS A 738 19.96 -14.93 -27.35
CA LYS A 738 21.40 -14.92 -27.06
C LYS A 738 21.88 -16.17 -26.32
N LEU A 739 21.06 -16.72 -25.43
CA LEU A 739 21.44 -17.85 -24.59
C LEU A 739 21.20 -19.19 -25.29
N HIS A 740 22.05 -20.17 -25.01
CA HIS A 740 21.87 -21.53 -25.49
C HIS A 740 20.67 -22.21 -24.83
N LYS A 741 19.79 -22.80 -25.64
CA LYS A 741 18.62 -23.56 -25.17
C LYS A 741 19.06 -24.73 -24.28
N GLY A 742 18.42 -24.88 -23.11
CA GLY A 742 18.76 -25.90 -22.11
C GLY A 742 19.91 -25.50 -21.16
N SER A 743 20.48 -24.30 -21.31
CA SER A 743 21.34 -23.72 -20.27
C SER A 743 20.51 -23.27 -19.06
N MET A 744 21.12 -23.27 -17.87
CA MET A 744 20.46 -22.83 -16.64
C MET A 744 19.80 -21.45 -16.77
N ALA A 745 20.51 -20.46 -17.31
CA ALA A 745 19.99 -19.10 -17.46
C ALA A 745 18.82 -19.01 -18.49
N TYR A 746 18.92 -19.75 -19.61
CA TYR A 746 17.85 -19.81 -20.60
C TYR A 746 16.56 -20.38 -20.00
N ASP A 747 16.68 -21.54 -19.34
CA ASP A 747 15.53 -22.23 -18.74
C ASP A 747 14.89 -21.38 -17.63
N PHE A 748 15.70 -20.64 -16.87
CA PHE A 748 15.18 -19.76 -15.83
C PHE A 748 14.36 -18.61 -16.44
N ILE A 749 14.86 -17.99 -17.51
CA ILE A 749 14.14 -16.89 -18.18
C ILE A 749 12.84 -17.39 -18.81
N GLU A 750 12.83 -18.56 -19.43
CA GLU A 750 11.59 -19.17 -19.96
C GLU A 750 10.56 -19.45 -18.85
N TYR A 751 11.01 -19.94 -17.69
CA TYR A 751 10.14 -20.08 -16.51
C TYR A 751 9.56 -18.72 -16.07
N LEU A 752 10.40 -17.68 -16.01
CA LEU A 752 9.96 -16.33 -15.64
C LEU A 752 8.97 -15.72 -16.65
N LYS A 753 9.18 -15.93 -17.96
CA LYS A 753 8.21 -15.53 -19.00
C LYS A 753 6.84 -16.16 -18.74
N GLY A 754 6.82 -17.47 -18.49
CA GLY A 754 5.59 -18.19 -18.18
C GLY A 754 4.91 -17.73 -16.88
N LYS A 755 5.66 -17.18 -15.91
CA LYS A 755 5.16 -16.73 -14.61
C LYS A 755 4.73 -15.25 -14.60
N LEU A 756 5.38 -14.39 -15.38
CA LEU A 756 5.21 -12.93 -15.30
C LEU A 756 4.44 -12.33 -16.50
N LEU A 757 4.33 -13.04 -17.63
CA LEU A 757 3.60 -12.56 -18.82
C LEU A 757 2.25 -13.24 -19.04
N LYS A 758 1.90 -14.25 -18.25
CA LYS A 758 0.52 -14.75 -18.14
C LYS A 758 -0.26 -13.84 -17.20
#